data_AF-Q0VPX8-F1
#
_entry.id   AF-Q0VPX8-F1
#
_cell.length_a   1.000
_cell.length_b   1.000
_cell.length_c   1.000
_cell.angle_alpha   90.00
_cell.angle_beta   90.00
_cell.angle_gamma   90.00
#
_symmetry.space_group_name_H-M   'P 1'
#
loop_
_entity.id
_entity.type
_entity.pdbx_description
1 polymer ?
#
loop_
_entity_poly.entity_id
_entity_poly.type
_entity_poly.pdbx_seq_one_letter_code
_entity_poly.pdbx_strand_id
1 'polypeptide(L)'
;MSIEVLTADIEGGENLQRWAAMGLPIPPSWRISRQVITGNSVQWLTQQLATLAHMFSGDRYWVLQQGPMNPESRRESLLNLDSDEALAAALQRIFQRAPGPDHVVIQALPKQHAAGVLFTRHPLRQDLPHMVVEGVVGGNSERQRLIFDENDRLVYAPEAQLPLNQQVGEALFCRLHRQLKDNFKHPQAGEWVFDGEQLWLLQTLPVGSLSVPKEAWARRAGVGLFNQVETPLWYTLAGRWLKAGFWEPLVESAGWKGLAKVEPYRRQHSHIYTNCAFFRELQREHPGAARFVPPAWQSLECDPASAPQTVGSSFSKSINQWRQSWILLELSLNVQKWKQPEVTREGLWRAFMRLDAMGESLSRVEGELAYLRLADALVDYRAPLPLTLLVTPTELRALQSLVAGEVDSVRDTALRPGVDPVHAPLNEGPAQASTLNRLQQPGIVSDAPLAQLSDADEQAFKMARTARGLRFAIGNRLRQLLRSMAAIAVEQGTLQHLDDIHFLYFDELWQLWMGSALPASANKAVIGDRKLRYLDDGLQGAPDWKMDQVGYGFGGGQRLSPLLRGLTLVPGSAEGAIRRVCSAWCLNKVQPGDIVVVDEVDPAWLPWLVQAAGLVIAQQDPANGAASLAVTYGIPAIWGASDVMHSVQDALQGTLDATHGKLAMASDMNNDDVTVQ
;
A
#
# COMPACT_ATOMS: atom_id res chain seq x y z
N MET A 1 3.85 3.82 56.47
CA MET A 1 3.61 2.75 55.49
C MET A 1 2.15 2.74 55.13
N SER A 2 1.82 2.94 53.85
CA SER A 2 0.64 2.37 53.15
C SER A 2 0.09 3.19 51.96
N ILE A 3 0.66 4.37 51.67
CA ILE A 3 0.64 4.98 50.33
C ILE A 3 2.04 4.81 49.75
N GLU A 4 2.16 4.02 48.69
CA GLU A 4 3.43 3.66 48.06
C GLU A 4 3.61 4.47 46.77
N VAL A 5 4.76 5.13 46.61
CA VAL A 5 5.11 5.81 45.36
C VAL A 5 5.49 4.76 44.32
N LEU A 6 4.84 4.76 43.17
CA LEU A 6 5.17 3.86 42.07
C LEU A 6 6.31 4.47 41.24
N THR A 7 7.54 4.11 41.56
CA THR A 7 8.73 4.50 40.77
C THR A 7 9.00 3.51 39.64
N ALA A 8 9.83 3.92 38.67
CA ALA A 8 10.28 3.07 37.57
C ALA A 8 10.91 1.77 38.10
N ASP A 9 10.34 0.64 37.70
CA ASP A 9 10.79 -0.71 38.08
C ASP A 9 10.42 -1.72 36.97
N ILE A 10 11.43 -2.40 36.42
CA ILE A 10 11.27 -3.39 35.34
C ILE A 10 10.51 -4.64 35.84
N GLU A 11 10.67 -4.99 37.12
CA GLU A 11 10.00 -6.14 37.75
C GLU A 11 8.78 -5.70 38.59
N GLY A 12 8.38 -4.42 38.46
CA GLY A 12 7.31 -3.81 39.22
C GLY A 12 5.95 -4.51 39.02
N GLY A 13 5.22 -4.66 40.12
CA GLY A 13 3.91 -5.32 40.13
C GLY A 13 2.83 -4.59 39.34
N GLU A 14 2.88 -3.24 39.27
CA GLU A 14 1.98 -2.47 38.39
C GLU A 14 2.57 -2.28 36.99
N ASN A 15 1.70 -2.20 35.99
CA ASN A 15 2.10 -1.85 34.62
C ASN A 15 2.80 -0.48 34.54
N LEU A 16 2.34 0.50 35.33
CA LEU A 16 2.87 1.87 35.33
C LEU A 16 4.36 1.94 35.72
N GLN A 17 4.81 1.09 36.66
CA GLN A 17 6.22 1.01 37.06
C GLN A 17 7.08 0.51 35.90
N ARG A 18 6.61 -0.53 35.21
CA ARG A 18 7.28 -1.12 34.05
C ARG A 18 7.31 -0.14 32.88
N TRP A 19 6.22 0.58 32.64
CA TRP A 19 6.16 1.62 31.62
C TRP A 19 7.09 2.80 31.92
N ALA A 20 7.17 3.23 33.18
CA ALA A 20 8.13 4.26 33.59
C ALA A 20 9.58 3.79 33.41
N ALA A 21 9.88 2.51 33.68
CA ALA A 21 11.20 1.92 33.42
C ALA A 21 11.54 1.83 31.93
N MET A 22 10.54 1.73 31.05
CA MET A 22 10.66 1.83 29.59
C MET A 22 10.85 3.27 29.08
N GLY A 23 10.86 4.27 29.97
CA GLY A 23 10.99 5.68 29.63
C GLY A 23 9.71 6.31 29.04
N LEU A 24 8.55 5.67 29.23
CA LEU A 24 7.26 6.24 28.84
C LEU A 24 6.90 7.39 29.78
N PRO A 25 6.22 8.45 29.28
CA PRO A 25 5.89 9.62 30.09
C PRO A 25 4.68 9.33 30.99
N ILE A 26 4.93 8.64 32.10
CA ILE A 26 3.90 8.24 33.06
C ILE A 26 3.72 9.31 34.13
N PRO A 27 2.49 9.77 34.43
CA PRO A 27 2.25 10.74 35.49
C PRO A 27 2.65 10.18 36.86
N PRO A 28 3.04 11.03 37.83
CA PRO A 28 3.28 10.58 39.20
C PRO A 28 2.12 9.74 39.73
N SER A 29 2.46 8.55 40.19
CA SER A 29 1.50 7.49 40.50
C SER A 29 1.74 6.91 41.89
N TRP A 30 0.66 6.55 42.59
CA TRP A 30 0.72 5.95 43.92
C TRP A 30 -0.22 4.76 44.03
N ARG A 31 0.22 3.74 44.76
CA ARG A 31 -0.62 2.61 45.19
C ARG A 31 -1.15 2.89 46.59
N ILE A 32 -2.47 2.81 46.74
CA ILE A 32 -3.15 2.97 48.04
C ILE A 32 -3.80 1.63 48.42
N SER A 33 -3.39 1.08 49.56
CA SER A 33 -3.96 -0.16 50.08
C SER A 33 -5.28 0.05 50.82
N ARG A 34 -6.11 -0.99 50.87
CA ARG A 34 -7.38 -1.01 51.61
C ARG A 34 -7.23 -0.57 53.08
N GLN A 35 -6.15 -0.99 53.73
CA GLN A 35 -5.88 -0.71 55.14
C GLN A 35 -5.83 0.79 55.45
N VAL A 36 -5.37 1.60 54.49
CA VAL A 36 -5.33 3.07 54.62
C VAL A 36 -6.72 3.66 54.64
N ILE A 37 -7.60 3.13 53.81
CA ILE A 37 -8.91 3.72 53.56
C ILE A 37 -9.91 3.31 54.64
N THR A 38 -9.91 2.04 55.04
CA THR A 38 -10.90 1.50 55.98
C THR A 38 -10.72 1.97 57.43
N GLY A 39 -9.58 2.57 57.77
CA GLY A 39 -9.25 3.05 59.12
C GLY A 39 -9.31 4.56 59.32
N ASN A 40 -9.55 5.36 58.27
CA ASN A 40 -9.38 6.82 58.31
C ASN A 40 -10.58 7.59 57.72
N SER A 41 -10.79 8.82 58.20
CA SER A 41 -11.86 9.71 57.72
C SER A 41 -11.53 10.35 56.37
N VAL A 42 -12.56 10.78 55.61
CA VAL A 42 -12.39 11.53 54.34
C VAL A 42 -11.50 12.76 54.54
N GLN A 43 -11.69 13.49 55.65
CA GLN A 43 -10.93 14.69 55.95
C GLN A 43 -9.44 14.39 56.15
N TRP A 44 -9.12 13.29 56.86
CA TRP A 44 -7.73 12.85 57.02
C TRP A 44 -7.12 12.43 55.68
N LEU A 45 -7.86 11.66 54.86
CA LEU A 45 -7.42 11.24 53.53
C LEU A 45 -7.15 12.43 52.61
N THR A 46 -8.04 13.42 52.62
CA THR A 46 -7.87 14.66 51.84
C THR A 46 -6.59 15.38 52.23
N GLN A 47 -6.30 15.51 53.53
CA GLN A 47 -5.07 16.14 54.00
C GLN A 47 -3.81 15.35 53.61
N GLN A 48 -3.86 14.00 53.64
CA GLN A 48 -2.74 13.18 53.18
C GLN A 48 -2.53 13.29 51.67
N LEU A 49 -3.58 13.16 50.86
CA LEU A 49 -3.53 13.33 49.41
C LEU A 49 -2.98 14.71 49.03
N ALA A 50 -3.32 15.75 49.81
CA ALA A 50 -2.81 17.09 49.59
C ALA A 50 -1.27 17.18 49.65
N THR A 51 -0.63 16.36 50.49
CA THR A 51 0.83 16.33 50.70
C THR A 51 1.60 15.49 49.69
N LEU A 52 0.95 14.55 48.98
CA LEU A 52 1.63 13.65 48.04
C LEU A 52 2.22 14.39 46.83
N ALA A 53 1.68 15.57 46.51
CA ALA A 53 1.91 16.24 45.24
C ALA A 53 2.37 17.69 45.41
N HIS A 54 3.38 17.93 46.26
CA HIS A 54 4.13 19.20 46.30
C HIS A 54 4.97 19.46 45.03
N MET A 55 4.95 18.56 44.04
CA MET A 55 5.71 18.65 42.78
C MET A 55 5.05 19.55 41.71
N PHE A 56 3.80 19.95 41.88
CA PHE A 56 3.07 20.76 40.90
C PHE A 56 2.71 22.14 41.46
N SER A 57 2.93 23.20 40.68
CA SER A 57 2.78 24.60 41.09
C SER A 57 1.37 25.19 40.85
N GLY A 58 0.37 24.39 40.42
CA GLY A 58 -0.98 24.87 40.06
C GLY A 58 -2.12 23.87 40.32
N ASP A 59 -3.32 24.15 39.78
CA ASP A 59 -4.52 23.31 39.89
C ASP A 59 -4.26 21.91 39.28
N ARG A 60 -4.56 20.86 40.06
CA ARG A 60 -4.36 19.46 39.69
C ARG A 60 -5.67 18.69 39.67
N TYR A 61 -5.69 17.59 38.93
CA TYR A 61 -6.77 16.61 39.01
C TYR A 61 -6.19 15.19 39.13
N TRP A 62 -7.02 14.28 39.60
CA TRP A 62 -6.66 12.90 39.87
C TRP A 62 -7.30 11.97 38.85
N VAL A 63 -6.54 10.96 38.44
CA VAL A 63 -7.05 9.80 37.71
C VAL A 63 -6.98 8.60 38.63
N LEU A 64 -8.12 7.97 38.86
CA LEU A 64 -8.25 6.78 39.70
C LEU A 64 -8.51 5.56 38.81
N GLN A 65 -7.63 4.55 38.90
CA GLN A 65 -7.82 3.25 38.25
C GLN A 65 -8.76 2.39 39.10
N GLN A 66 -9.96 2.11 38.58
CA GLN A 66 -11.02 1.37 39.30
C GLN A 66 -11.00 -0.14 39.06
N GLY A 67 -9.95 -0.66 38.41
CA GLY A 67 -9.86 -2.04 37.95
C GLY A 67 -10.53 -2.26 36.58
N PRO A 68 -10.66 -3.53 36.13
CA PRO A 68 -11.13 -3.84 34.79
C PRO A 68 -12.59 -3.44 34.58
N MET A 69 -12.90 -2.86 33.41
CA MET A 69 -14.23 -2.37 33.05
C MET A 69 -15.31 -3.48 33.05
N ASN A 70 -14.91 -4.73 32.77
CA ASN A 70 -15.70 -5.95 32.98
C ASN A 70 -14.74 -7.14 33.21
N PRO A 71 -15.20 -8.32 33.67
CA PRO A 71 -14.32 -9.44 34.05
C PRO A 71 -13.42 -9.99 32.92
N GLU A 72 -13.79 -9.76 31.66
CA GLU A 72 -13.04 -10.20 30.48
C GLU A 72 -12.20 -9.07 29.84
N SER A 73 -12.35 -7.83 30.33
CA SER A 73 -11.73 -6.63 29.76
C SER A 73 -10.34 -6.40 30.35
N ARG A 74 -9.36 -6.22 29.46
CA ARG A 74 -8.03 -5.72 29.83
C ARG A 74 -8.01 -4.21 30.06
N ARG A 75 -9.07 -3.50 29.67
CA ARG A 75 -9.20 -2.05 29.86
C ARG A 75 -9.68 -1.74 31.26
N GLU A 76 -8.92 -0.90 31.95
CA GLU A 76 -9.29 -0.33 33.23
C GLU A 76 -10.28 0.82 33.10
N SER A 77 -11.18 0.96 34.08
CA SER A 77 -12.07 2.11 34.20
C SER A 77 -11.31 3.25 34.90
N LEU A 78 -11.15 4.37 34.20
CA LEU A 78 -10.50 5.57 34.72
C LEU A 78 -11.53 6.59 35.17
N LEU A 79 -11.42 7.08 36.41
CA LEU A 79 -12.25 8.15 36.94
C LEU A 79 -11.44 9.43 37.11
N ASN A 80 -11.83 10.48 36.39
CA ASN A 80 -11.24 11.82 36.53
C ASN A 80 -11.92 12.58 37.67
N LEU A 81 -11.11 13.11 38.58
CA LEU A 81 -11.56 13.75 39.83
C LEU A 81 -10.84 15.09 39.99
N ASP A 82 -11.60 16.17 40.12
CA ASP A 82 -11.11 17.55 40.07
C ASP A 82 -10.52 18.07 41.39
N SER A 83 -10.63 17.31 42.48
CA SER A 83 -10.21 17.74 43.81
C SER A 83 -9.75 16.57 44.69
N ASP A 84 -8.92 16.89 45.68
CA ASP A 84 -8.47 15.92 46.69
C ASP A 84 -9.65 15.35 47.49
N GLU A 85 -10.68 16.17 47.74
CA GLU A 85 -11.92 15.76 48.42
C GLU A 85 -12.74 14.79 47.57
N ALA A 86 -12.91 15.08 46.26
CA ALA A 86 -13.59 14.17 45.35
C ALA A 86 -12.89 12.81 45.27
N LEU A 87 -11.55 12.80 45.23
CA LEU A 87 -10.77 11.57 45.28
C LEU A 87 -10.96 10.82 46.60
N ALA A 88 -10.83 11.50 47.75
CA ALA A 88 -11.03 10.88 49.05
C ALA A 88 -12.43 10.24 49.20
N ALA A 89 -13.47 10.93 48.73
CA ALA A 89 -14.84 10.41 48.71
C ALA A 89 -15.00 9.20 47.76
N ALA A 90 -14.39 9.26 46.57
CA ALA A 90 -14.40 8.15 45.62
C ALA A 90 -13.69 6.90 46.18
N LEU A 91 -12.53 7.08 46.81
CA LEU A 91 -11.78 6.00 47.47
C LEU A 91 -12.63 5.34 48.56
N GLN A 92 -13.22 6.11 49.48
CA GLN A 92 -14.09 5.55 50.50
C GLN A 92 -15.25 4.75 49.89
N ARG A 93 -15.91 5.28 48.86
CA ARG A 93 -17.03 4.62 48.20
C ARG A 93 -16.62 3.31 47.51
N ILE A 94 -15.43 3.24 46.91
CA ILE A 94 -14.93 2.02 46.24
C ILE A 94 -14.62 0.94 47.26
N PHE A 95 -13.90 1.26 48.34
CA PHE A 95 -13.49 0.26 49.33
C PHE A 95 -14.62 -0.19 50.25
N GLN A 96 -15.71 0.58 50.37
CA GLN A 96 -16.95 0.20 51.07
C GLN A 96 -17.81 -0.81 50.31
N ARG A 97 -17.59 -1.01 49.00
CA ARG A 97 -18.30 -2.06 48.24
C ARG A 97 -17.86 -3.45 48.71
N ALA A 98 -18.75 -4.44 48.62
CA ALA A 98 -18.44 -5.83 48.93
C ALA A 98 -18.64 -6.74 47.69
N PRO A 99 -17.59 -7.41 47.18
CA PRO A 99 -16.18 -7.28 47.58
C PRO A 99 -15.54 -6.02 46.97
N GLY A 100 -14.87 -5.21 47.79
CA GLY A 100 -14.03 -4.10 47.32
C GLY A 100 -12.59 -4.57 47.03
N PRO A 101 -11.79 -3.77 46.31
CA PRO A 101 -10.43 -4.13 45.93
C PRO A 101 -9.47 -4.15 47.13
N ASP A 102 -8.32 -4.81 46.98
CA ASP A 102 -7.25 -4.84 48.00
C ASP A 102 -6.36 -3.59 47.96
N HIS A 103 -6.17 -3.03 46.77
CA HIS A 103 -5.53 -1.74 46.54
C HIS A 103 -6.12 -1.06 45.30
N VAL A 104 -5.84 0.24 45.16
CA VAL A 104 -6.12 1.01 43.95
C VAL A 104 -4.89 1.83 43.58
N VAL A 105 -4.82 2.24 42.32
CA VAL A 105 -3.78 3.13 41.83
C VAL A 105 -4.37 4.48 41.50
N ILE A 106 -3.68 5.54 41.93
CA ILE A 106 -4.02 6.93 41.64
C ILE A 106 -2.88 7.59 40.90
N GLN A 107 -3.22 8.52 40.00
CA GLN A 107 -2.27 9.31 39.24
C GLN A 107 -2.61 10.79 39.41
N ALA A 108 -1.60 11.63 39.63
CA ALA A 108 -1.78 13.08 39.68
C ALA A 108 -1.37 13.72 38.36
N LEU A 109 -2.26 14.55 37.80
CA LEU A 109 -2.00 15.29 36.58
C LEU A 109 -2.19 16.79 36.80
N PRO A 110 -1.38 17.64 36.12
CA PRO A 110 -1.66 19.07 36.02
C PRO A 110 -2.96 19.31 35.25
N LYS A 111 -3.43 20.56 35.21
CA LYS A 111 -4.60 20.97 34.42
C LYS A 111 -4.54 20.42 32.99
N GLN A 112 -5.59 19.74 32.57
CA GLN A 112 -5.72 19.17 31.23
C GLN A 112 -5.99 20.27 30.20
N HIS A 113 -5.14 20.34 29.16
CA HIS A 113 -5.32 21.21 27.99
C HIS A 113 -5.90 20.43 26.80
N ALA A 114 -5.51 19.17 26.61
CA ALA A 114 -6.08 18.27 25.63
C ALA A 114 -6.01 16.82 26.14
N ALA A 115 -6.87 15.95 25.63
CA ALA A 115 -6.78 14.52 25.92
C ALA A 115 -7.31 13.70 24.76
N GLY A 116 -6.93 12.43 24.72
CA GLY A 116 -7.32 11.57 23.64
C GLY A 116 -6.70 10.18 23.68
N VAL A 117 -6.71 9.54 22.52
CA VAL A 117 -6.13 8.21 22.29
C VAL A 117 -5.21 8.29 21.08
N LEU A 118 -4.01 7.71 21.21
CA LEU A 118 -3.05 7.52 20.13
C LEU A 118 -2.99 6.04 19.81
N PHE A 119 -3.28 5.69 18.57
CA PHE A 119 -3.11 4.35 18.04
C PHE A 119 -1.81 4.30 17.24
N THR A 120 -0.89 3.40 17.60
CA THR A 120 0.38 3.20 16.87
C THR A 120 0.18 2.53 15.51
N ARG A 121 -1.05 2.11 15.19
CA ARG A 121 -1.47 1.60 13.89
C ARG A 121 -2.95 1.89 13.67
N HIS A 122 -3.38 2.07 12.43
CA HIS A 122 -4.75 2.44 12.12
C HIS A 122 -5.73 1.37 12.66
N PRO A 123 -6.66 1.73 13.57
CA PRO A 123 -7.44 0.75 14.32
C PRO A 123 -8.45 -0.03 13.47
N LEU A 124 -8.80 0.47 12.28
CA LEU A 124 -9.80 -0.13 11.37
C LEU A 124 -9.25 -0.57 10.00
N ARG A 125 -8.03 -0.15 9.64
CA ARG A 125 -7.47 -0.35 8.29
C ARG A 125 -6.19 -1.13 8.46
N GLN A 126 -6.30 -2.45 8.31
CA GLN A 126 -5.21 -3.38 8.59
C GLN A 126 -4.05 -3.23 7.58
N ASP A 127 -4.34 -2.67 6.42
CA ASP A 127 -3.44 -2.36 5.32
C ASP A 127 -2.58 -1.12 5.53
N LEU A 128 -2.94 -0.24 6.46
CA LEU A 128 -2.25 1.03 6.66
C LEU A 128 -1.36 0.97 7.91
N PRO A 129 -0.06 1.28 7.79
CA PRO A 129 0.85 1.38 8.94
C PRO A 129 0.68 2.71 9.69
N HIS A 130 -0.38 3.48 9.40
CA HIS A 130 -0.55 4.84 9.88
C HIS A 130 -0.76 4.91 11.39
N MET A 131 -0.15 5.91 12.03
CA MET A 131 -0.54 6.34 13.36
C MET A 131 -1.86 7.13 13.25
N VAL A 132 -2.78 6.91 14.19
CA VAL A 132 -4.02 7.68 14.30
C VAL A 132 -4.09 8.31 15.69
N VAL A 133 -4.28 9.62 15.74
CA VAL A 133 -4.50 10.36 16.99
C VAL A 133 -5.92 10.88 16.99
N GLU A 134 -6.69 10.55 18.00
CA GLU A 134 -8.00 11.14 18.26
C GLU A 134 -7.94 11.93 19.55
N GLY A 135 -8.44 13.16 19.56
CA GLY A 135 -8.42 13.97 20.78
C GLY A 135 -9.36 15.16 20.75
N VAL A 136 -9.50 15.78 21.91
CA VAL A 136 -10.27 17.00 22.15
C VAL A 136 -9.36 18.05 22.78
N VAL A 137 -9.54 19.32 22.40
CA VAL A 137 -8.79 20.47 22.92
C VAL A 137 -9.70 21.30 23.83
N GLY A 138 -9.25 21.63 25.03
CA GLY A 138 -9.78 22.73 25.84
C GLY A 138 -11.27 22.66 26.19
N GLY A 139 -11.75 21.53 26.72
CA GLY A 139 -13.16 21.37 27.13
C GLY A 139 -14.18 21.37 25.98
N ASN A 140 -13.73 21.53 24.73
CA ASN A 140 -14.56 21.36 23.55
C ASN A 140 -14.99 19.89 23.41
N SER A 141 -16.25 19.65 23.04
CA SER A 141 -16.79 18.32 22.75
C SER A 141 -16.42 17.79 21.36
N GLU A 142 -15.93 18.65 20.47
CA GLU A 142 -15.60 18.26 19.10
C GLU A 142 -14.30 17.44 19.05
N ARG A 143 -14.44 16.17 18.67
CA ARG A 143 -13.31 15.25 18.51
C ARG A 143 -12.63 15.47 17.17
N GLN A 144 -11.32 15.72 17.21
CA GLN A 144 -10.48 15.81 16.03
C GLN A 144 -9.72 14.50 15.82
N ARG A 145 -9.55 14.10 14.56
CA ARG A 145 -8.75 12.94 14.16
C ARG A 145 -7.59 13.40 13.29
N LEU A 146 -6.37 13.05 13.69
CA LEU A 146 -5.16 13.23 12.92
C LEU A 146 -4.66 11.86 12.45
N ILE A 147 -4.15 11.79 11.22
CA ILE A 147 -3.53 10.58 10.67
C ILE A 147 -2.14 10.92 10.22
N PHE A 148 -1.18 10.11 10.62
CA PHE A 148 0.22 10.23 10.25
C PHE A 148 0.67 9.00 9.46
N ASP A 149 1.50 9.20 8.44
CA ASP A 149 2.10 8.11 7.67
C ASP A 149 3.15 7.33 8.48
N GLU A 150 3.75 6.29 7.88
CA GLU A 150 4.82 5.51 8.51
C GLU A 150 6.11 6.29 8.81
N ASN A 151 6.25 7.47 8.22
CA ASN A 151 7.38 8.38 8.38
C ASN A 151 7.07 9.52 9.35
N ASP A 152 6.05 9.35 10.21
CA ASP A 152 5.60 10.31 11.21
C ASP A 152 5.10 11.66 10.62
N ARG A 153 4.64 11.68 9.37
CA ARG A 153 4.16 12.90 8.70
C ARG A 153 2.64 13.00 8.74
N LEU A 154 2.12 14.20 9.04
CA LEU A 154 0.69 14.45 9.08
C LEU A 154 0.08 14.41 7.66
N VAL A 155 -0.67 13.35 7.37
CA VAL A 155 -1.34 13.14 6.07
C VAL A 155 -2.81 13.55 6.07
N TYR A 156 -3.44 13.61 7.25
CA TYR A 156 -4.81 14.09 7.40
C TYR A 156 -5.00 14.85 8.71
N ALA A 157 -5.66 16.00 8.62
CA ALA A 157 -6.18 16.74 9.76
C ALA A 157 -7.45 17.50 9.33
N PRO A 158 -8.48 17.59 10.20
CA PRO A 158 -9.67 18.38 9.94
C PRO A 158 -9.35 19.88 9.98
N GLU A 159 -10.14 20.68 9.27
CA GLU A 159 -10.18 22.12 9.49
C GLU A 159 -10.92 22.40 10.80
N ALA A 160 -10.23 22.99 11.77
CA ALA A 160 -10.78 23.32 13.09
C ALA A 160 -10.25 24.68 13.54
N GLN A 161 -11.04 25.41 14.33
CA GLN A 161 -10.63 26.70 14.90
C GLN A 161 -9.41 26.57 15.82
N LEU A 162 -9.33 25.46 16.55
CA LEU A 162 -8.21 25.11 17.44
C LEU A 162 -7.63 23.75 17.00
N PRO A 163 -6.72 23.72 16.02
CA PRO A 163 -6.19 22.46 15.48
C PRO A 163 -5.39 21.70 16.52
N LEU A 164 -5.78 20.44 16.79
CA LEU A 164 -5.15 19.60 17.80
C LEU A 164 -3.64 19.44 17.58
N ASN A 165 -3.22 19.31 16.32
CA ASN A 165 -1.82 19.16 15.94
C ASN A 165 -0.99 20.41 16.28
N GLN A 166 -1.57 21.61 16.24
CA GLN A 166 -0.89 22.86 16.60
C GLN A 166 -0.93 23.12 18.11
N GLN A 167 -2.03 22.76 18.78
CA GLN A 167 -2.23 23.00 20.21
C GLN A 167 -1.35 22.08 21.07
N VAL A 168 -1.20 20.81 20.67
CA VAL A 168 -0.33 19.85 21.36
C VAL A 168 1.06 19.81 20.74
N GLY A 169 1.15 19.93 19.41
CA GLY A 169 2.39 19.78 18.66
C GLY A 169 2.58 18.35 18.12
N GLU A 170 2.74 18.25 16.79
CA GLU A 170 2.94 16.98 16.07
C GLU A 170 4.13 16.18 16.60
N ALA A 171 5.23 16.85 16.94
CA ALA A 171 6.45 16.21 17.43
C ALA A 171 6.26 15.44 18.75
N LEU A 172 5.31 15.86 19.61
CA LEU A 172 5.01 15.15 20.86
C LEU A 172 4.27 13.84 20.57
N PHE A 173 3.30 13.84 19.65
CA PHE A 173 2.62 12.62 19.22
C PHE A 173 3.60 11.63 18.56
N CYS A 174 4.43 12.11 17.64
CA CYS A 174 5.43 11.25 16.97
C CYS A 174 6.48 10.70 17.95
N ARG A 175 6.80 11.42 19.04
CA ARG A 175 7.67 10.91 20.11
C ARG A 175 6.99 9.79 20.88
N LEU A 176 5.76 10.01 21.36
CA LEU A 176 4.99 9.00 22.10
C LEU A 176 4.74 7.74 21.23
N HIS A 177 4.44 7.93 19.95
CA HIS A 177 4.30 6.86 18.97
C HIS A 177 5.53 5.97 18.91
N ARG A 178 6.71 6.55 18.71
CA ARG A 178 7.97 5.81 18.66
C ARG A 178 8.24 5.06 19.96
N GLN A 179 8.07 5.71 21.11
CA GLN A 179 8.24 5.06 22.40
C GLN A 179 7.29 3.85 22.58
N LEU A 180 6.04 3.95 22.15
CA LEU A 180 5.11 2.81 22.21
C LEU A 180 5.48 1.72 21.19
N LYS A 181 5.91 2.10 19.98
CA LYS A 181 6.29 1.14 18.93
C LYS A 181 7.56 0.37 19.31
N ASP A 182 8.55 1.04 19.91
CA ASP A 182 9.84 0.45 20.28
C ASP A 182 9.73 -0.45 21.51
N ASN A 183 8.82 -0.15 22.45
CA ASN A 183 8.68 -0.90 23.69
C ASN A 183 7.68 -2.08 23.62
N PHE A 184 6.81 -2.15 22.59
CA PHE A 184 5.77 -3.17 22.52
C PHE A 184 5.76 -3.93 21.19
N LYS A 185 5.68 -5.26 21.28
CA LYS A 185 5.61 -6.18 20.12
C LYS A 185 4.28 -6.19 19.38
N HIS A 186 3.29 -5.43 19.84
CA HIS A 186 1.95 -5.35 19.24
C HIS A 186 1.53 -3.88 19.14
N PRO A 187 0.73 -3.50 18.14
CA PRO A 187 0.24 -2.14 18.05
C PRO A 187 -0.50 -1.75 19.32
N GLN A 188 -0.25 -0.54 19.81
CA GLN A 188 -0.79 -0.03 21.06
C GLN A 188 -1.84 1.06 20.82
N ALA A 189 -2.83 1.13 21.69
CA ALA A 189 -3.70 2.27 21.91
C ALA A 189 -3.33 2.89 23.26
N GLY A 190 -2.69 4.05 23.22
CA GLY A 190 -2.31 4.82 24.40
C GLY A 190 -3.31 5.94 24.69
N GLU A 191 -3.95 5.90 25.85
CA GLU A 191 -4.76 7.01 26.37
C GLU A 191 -3.82 8.08 26.94
N TRP A 192 -3.93 9.31 26.44
CA TRP A 192 -3.00 10.39 26.75
C TRP A 192 -3.70 11.67 27.19
N VAL A 193 -2.97 12.47 27.96
CA VAL A 193 -3.35 13.83 28.37
C VAL A 193 -2.20 14.79 28.09
N PHE A 194 -2.52 15.98 27.62
CA PHE A 194 -1.59 17.08 27.45
C PHE A 194 -1.83 18.14 28.53
N ASP A 195 -0.77 18.56 29.22
CA ASP A 195 -0.82 19.58 30.28
C ASP A 195 -0.46 21.00 29.82
N GLY A 196 -0.11 21.17 28.53
CA GLY A 196 0.41 22.43 27.99
C GLY A 196 1.90 22.38 27.65
N GLU A 197 2.65 21.43 28.22
CA GLU A 197 4.09 21.27 27.99
C GLU A 197 4.45 19.86 27.51
N GLN A 198 3.81 18.82 28.04
CA GLN A 198 4.12 17.42 27.73
C GLN A 198 2.88 16.53 27.64
N LEU A 199 3.05 15.39 26.97
CA LEU A 199 2.07 14.32 26.91
C LEU A 199 2.32 13.31 28.03
N TRP A 200 1.30 13.07 28.85
CA TRP A 200 1.24 12.03 29.86
C TRP A 200 0.46 10.83 29.33
N LEU A 201 1.03 9.63 29.45
CA LEU A 201 0.37 8.37 29.11
C LEU A 201 -0.32 7.81 30.36
N LEU A 202 -1.65 7.76 30.33
CA LEU A 202 -2.47 7.24 31.43
C LEU A 202 -2.52 5.72 31.42
N GLN A 203 -2.75 5.15 30.24
CA GLN A 203 -2.94 3.72 30.03
C GLN A 203 -2.54 3.36 28.60
N THR A 204 -2.00 2.16 28.39
CA THR A 204 -1.80 1.60 27.04
C THR A 204 -2.29 0.16 26.97
N LEU A 205 -2.88 -0.21 25.82
CA LEU A 205 -3.41 -1.54 25.56
C LEU A 205 -3.11 -1.99 24.12
N PRO A 206 -2.98 -3.30 23.86
CA PRO A 206 -2.93 -3.80 22.49
C PRO A 206 -4.21 -3.42 21.71
N VAL A 207 -4.06 -3.02 20.44
CA VAL A 207 -5.19 -2.73 19.55
C VAL A 207 -5.91 -4.03 19.18
N GLY A 208 -6.96 -4.37 19.93
CA GLY A 208 -7.68 -5.65 19.80
C GLY A 208 -8.40 -5.87 18.47
N SER A 209 -8.70 -4.81 17.70
CA SER A 209 -9.33 -4.89 16.38
C SER A 209 -8.40 -5.38 15.26
N LEU A 210 -7.09 -5.46 15.53
CA LEU A 210 -6.06 -5.82 14.55
C LEU A 210 -5.54 -7.24 14.78
N SER A 211 -6.42 -8.25 14.63
CA SER A 211 -5.97 -9.65 14.61
C SER A 211 -5.03 -9.88 13.41
N VAL A 212 -3.96 -10.66 13.60
CA VAL A 212 -3.10 -11.08 12.48
C VAL A 212 -3.94 -11.96 11.54
N PRO A 213 -4.08 -11.61 10.25
CA PRO A 213 -4.86 -12.41 9.32
C PRO A 213 -4.36 -13.85 9.23
N LYS A 214 -5.22 -14.81 8.89
CA LYS A 214 -4.81 -16.20 8.62
C LYS A 214 -4.23 -16.36 7.21
N GLU A 215 -4.71 -15.56 6.29
CA GLU A 215 -4.28 -15.57 4.89
C GLU A 215 -4.19 -14.13 4.38
N ALA A 216 -3.11 -13.80 3.65
CA ALA A 216 -2.94 -12.53 3.00
C ALA A 216 -2.44 -12.70 1.56
N TRP A 217 -2.97 -11.85 0.68
CA TRP A 217 -2.69 -11.85 -0.74
C TRP A 217 -2.37 -10.42 -1.21
N ALA A 218 -1.34 -10.28 -2.03
CA ALA A 218 -0.84 -9.02 -2.56
C ALA A 218 -1.14 -8.88 -4.04
N ARG A 219 -1.83 -7.81 -4.46
CA ARG A 219 -1.85 -7.40 -5.87
C ARG A 219 -0.50 -6.78 -6.25
N ARG A 220 0.05 -5.98 -5.34
CA ARG A 220 1.36 -5.32 -5.45
C ARG A 220 2.48 -6.32 -5.21
N ALA A 221 2.78 -7.14 -6.21
CA ALA A 221 3.71 -8.25 -6.08
C ALA A 221 4.78 -8.18 -7.17
N GLY A 222 6.01 -7.89 -6.76
CA GLY A 222 7.15 -7.81 -7.67
C GLY A 222 7.18 -6.49 -8.44
N VAL A 223 8.39 -6.02 -8.77
CA VAL A 223 8.58 -4.76 -9.48
C VAL A 223 8.14 -4.88 -10.94
N GLY A 224 6.99 -4.29 -11.29
CA GLY A 224 6.48 -4.23 -12.67
C GLY A 224 5.82 -5.52 -13.18
N LEU A 225 5.30 -6.36 -12.28
CA LEU A 225 4.52 -7.55 -12.62
C LEU A 225 3.04 -7.31 -12.32
N PHE A 226 2.16 -7.70 -13.25
CA PHE A 226 0.72 -7.81 -13.01
C PHE A 226 0.00 -6.52 -12.57
N ASN A 227 0.47 -5.37 -13.07
CA ASN A 227 -0.10 -4.06 -12.73
C ASN A 227 -1.52 -3.84 -13.29
N GLN A 228 -1.98 -4.68 -14.22
CA GLN A 228 -3.22 -4.48 -14.98
C GLN A 228 -4.23 -5.62 -14.76
N VAL A 229 -5.44 -5.43 -15.29
CA VAL A 229 -6.38 -6.54 -15.47
C VAL A 229 -5.85 -7.52 -16.52
N GLU A 230 -5.97 -8.80 -16.22
CA GLU A 230 -5.50 -9.91 -17.05
C GLU A 230 -6.69 -10.79 -17.48
N THR A 231 -6.69 -11.13 -18.76
CA THR A 231 -7.63 -12.07 -19.36
C THR A 231 -7.38 -13.49 -18.83
N PRO A 232 -8.41 -14.35 -18.78
CA PRO A 232 -8.28 -15.75 -18.35
C PRO A 232 -7.11 -16.49 -19.01
N LEU A 233 -6.92 -16.35 -20.32
CA LEU A 233 -5.86 -17.06 -21.03
C LEU A 233 -4.49 -16.59 -20.57
N TRP A 234 -4.27 -15.27 -20.59
CA TRP A 234 -2.99 -14.71 -20.21
C TRP A 234 -2.64 -15.01 -18.75
N TYR A 235 -3.63 -14.98 -17.85
CA TYR A 235 -3.45 -15.43 -16.46
C TYR A 235 -2.94 -16.87 -16.38
N THR A 236 -3.59 -17.82 -17.08
CA THR A 236 -3.18 -19.23 -17.03
C THR A 236 -1.79 -19.49 -17.56
N LEU A 237 -1.32 -18.65 -18.48
CA LEU A 237 0.03 -18.71 -19.01
C LEU A 237 1.02 -18.05 -18.04
N ALA A 238 0.90 -16.75 -17.82
CA ALA A 238 1.86 -15.96 -17.05
C ALA A 238 1.98 -16.41 -15.59
N GLY A 239 0.86 -16.76 -14.94
CA GLY A 239 0.86 -17.31 -13.59
C GLY A 239 1.57 -18.66 -13.51
N ARG A 240 1.32 -19.55 -14.47
CA ARG A 240 2.00 -20.86 -14.57
C ARG A 240 3.48 -20.70 -14.87
N TRP A 241 3.85 -19.82 -15.79
CA TRP A 241 5.25 -19.55 -16.14
C TRP A 241 6.04 -19.08 -14.93
N LEU A 242 5.54 -18.14 -14.14
CA LEU A 242 6.23 -17.68 -12.94
C LEU A 242 6.22 -18.72 -11.81
N LYS A 243 5.15 -19.51 -11.69
CA LYS A 243 5.11 -20.63 -10.74
C LYS A 243 6.21 -21.65 -11.04
N ALA A 244 6.23 -22.20 -12.26
CA ALA A 244 7.16 -23.24 -12.67
C ALA A 244 8.59 -22.72 -12.88
N GLY A 245 8.73 -21.53 -13.45
CA GLY A 245 10.03 -20.95 -13.79
C GLY A 245 10.77 -20.31 -12.63
N PHE A 246 10.05 -19.88 -11.57
CA PHE A 246 10.65 -19.15 -10.44
C PHE A 246 10.25 -19.73 -9.07
N TRP A 247 8.96 -19.73 -8.71
CA TRP A 247 8.56 -20.05 -7.34
C TRP A 247 8.81 -21.50 -6.95
N GLU A 248 8.49 -22.47 -7.80
CA GLU A 248 8.73 -23.90 -7.53
C GLU A 248 10.24 -24.18 -7.34
N PRO A 249 11.14 -23.79 -8.28
CA PRO A 249 12.58 -23.95 -8.08
C PRO A 249 13.10 -23.25 -6.81
N LEU A 250 12.58 -22.06 -6.49
CA LEU A 250 12.98 -21.34 -5.28
C LEU A 250 12.56 -22.08 -4.02
N VAL A 251 11.30 -22.50 -3.92
CA VAL A 251 10.76 -23.29 -2.80
C VAL A 251 11.54 -24.58 -2.58
N GLU A 252 11.86 -25.28 -3.67
CA GLU A 252 12.66 -26.51 -3.61
C GLU A 252 14.08 -26.24 -3.11
N SER A 253 14.76 -25.24 -3.68
CA SER A 253 16.15 -24.91 -3.32
C SER A 253 16.30 -24.34 -1.90
N ALA A 254 15.31 -23.57 -1.44
CA ALA A 254 15.27 -22.98 -0.10
C ALA A 254 14.71 -23.96 0.97
N GLY A 255 14.19 -25.11 0.55
CA GLY A 255 13.68 -26.14 1.45
C GLY A 255 12.37 -25.79 2.14
N TRP A 256 11.55 -24.91 1.56
CA TRP A 256 10.29 -24.42 2.15
C TRP A 256 9.15 -25.44 2.01
N LYS A 257 9.26 -26.57 2.74
CA LYS A 257 8.31 -27.70 2.66
C LYS A 257 6.84 -27.32 2.87
N GLY A 258 6.58 -26.29 3.70
CA GLY A 258 5.23 -25.78 3.95
C GLY A 258 4.59 -25.08 2.75
N LEU A 259 5.39 -24.52 1.83
CA LEU A 259 4.92 -23.79 0.65
C LEU A 259 4.84 -24.65 -0.61
N ALA A 260 5.44 -25.86 -0.62
CA ALA A 260 5.48 -26.74 -1.79
C ALA A 260 4.09 -27.15 -2.33
N LYS A 261 3.04 -27.07 -1.52
CA LYS A 261 1.65 -27.36 -1.92
C LYS A 261 0.75 -26.12 -1.95
N VAL A 262 1.32 -24.94 -1.71
CA VAL A 262 0.59 -23.68 -1.68
C VAL A 262 0.71 -23.03 -3.05
N GLU A 263 -0.42 -22.61 -3.62
CA GLU A 263 -0.40 -21.88 -4.87
C GLU A 263 0.17 -20.46 -4.65
N PRO A 264 1.23 -20.06 -5.37
CA PRO A 264 1.80 -18.73 -5.22
C PRO A 264 0.88 -17.64 -5.77
N TYR A 265 0.03 -17.96 -6.75
CA TYR A 265 -0.85 -17.00 -7.40
C TYR A 265 -2.31 -17.43 -7.33
N ARG A 266 -3.19 -16.43 -7.25
CA ARG A 266 -4.62 -16.58 -7.43
C ARG A 266 -5.14 -15.41 -8.25
N ARG A 267 -5.87 -15.69 -9.33
CA ARG A 267 -6.70 -14.67 -10.00
C ARG A 267 -7.93 -14.41 -9.16
N GLN A 268 -8.12 -13.15 -8.78
CA GLN A 268 -9.33 -12.69 -8.12
C GLN A 268 -9.97 -11.60 -8.96
N HIS A 269 -11.19 -11.86 -9.41
CA HIS A 269 -11.79 -11.16 -10.53
C HIS A 269 -10.84 -11.18 -11.74
N SER A 270 -10.39 -10.04 -12.24
CA SER A 270 -9.44 -9.95 -13.36
C SER A 270 -8.03 -9.53 -12.94
N HIS A 271 -7.69 -9.53 -11.65
CA HIS A 271 -6.35 -9.22 -11.17
C HIS A 271 -5.64 -10.44 -10.59
N ILE A 272 -4.31 -10.48 -10.73
CA ILE A 272 -3.47 -11.52 -10.13
C ILE A 272 -3.05 -11.06 -8.74
N TYR A 273 -3.24 -11.94 -7.77
CA TYR A 273 -2.73 -11.76 -6.42
C TYR A 273 -1.70 -12.84 -6.10
N THR A 274 -0.63 -12.44 -5.43
CA THR A 274 0.44 -13.32 -4.96
C THR A 274 0.26 -13.60 -3.47
N ASN A 275 0.47 -14.84 -3.07
CA ASN A 275 0.31 -15.27 -1.68
C ASN A 275 1.44 -14.68 -0.81
N CYS A 276 1.08 -13.87 0.19
CA CYS A 276 2.06 -13.21 1.06
C CYS A 276 2.88 -14.18 1.90
N ALA A 277 2.48 -15.46 2.04
CA ALA A 277 3.26 -16.47 2.75
C ALA A 277 4.64 -16.69 2.08
N PHE A 278 4.71 -16.57 0.75
CA PHE A 278 5.98 -16.65 0.02
C PHE A 278 6.88 -15.47 0.37
N PHE A 279 6.35 -14.24 0.41
CA PHE A 279 7.11 -13.05 0.78
C PHE A 279 7.57 -13.06 2.24
N ARG A 280 6.78 -13.65 3.14
CA ARG A 280 7.17 -13.82 4.55
C ARG A 280 8.34 -14.78 4.76
N GLU A 281 8.45 -15.84 3.97
CA GLU A 281 9.64 -16.70 3.98
C GLU A 281 10.81 -16.01 3.29
N LEU A 282 10.53 -15.32 2.17
CA LEU A 282 11.53 -14.62 1.36
C LEU A 282 12.22 -13.47 2.08
N GLN A 283 11.50 -12.71 2.91
CA GLN A 283 12.03 -11.53 3.62
C GLN A 283 13.20 -11.84 4.55
N ARG A 284 13.40 -13.12 4.92
CA ARG A 284 14.55 -13.53 5.72
C ARG A 284 15.85 -13.25 4.97
N GLU A 285 15.91 -13.57 3.68
CA GLU A 285 17.13 -13.41 2.86
C GLU A 285 17.09 -12.16 1.97
N HIS A 286 15.89 -11.69 1.65
CA HIS A 286 15.63 -10.56 0.75
C HIS A 286 14.75 -9.51 1.45
N PRO A 287 15.33 -8.58 2.22
CA PRO A 287 14.56 -7.63 3.03
C PRO A 287 13.58 -6.76 2.21
N GLY A 288 13.87 -6.54 0.92
CA GLY A 288 12.97 -5.81 0.02
C GLY A 288 11.63 -6.49 -0.19
N ALA A 289 11.52 -7.80 0.06
CA ALA A 289 10.25 -8.54 -0.03
C ALA A 289 9.21 -8.06 1.01
N ALA A 290 9.63 -7.41 2.10
CA ALA A 290 8.72 -6.89 3.13
C ALA A 290 7.67 -5.91 2.58
N ARG A 291 8.00 -5.18 1.51
CA ARG A 291 7.07 -4.24 0.85
C ARG A 291 5.88 -4.92 0.18
N PHE A 292 5.99 -6.22 -0.12
CA PHE A 292 4.93 -7.04 -0.70
C PHE A 292 4.12 -7.80 0.37
N VAL A 293 4.30 -7.46 1.65
CA VAL A 293 3.54 -8.01 2.78
C VAL A 293 2.72 -6.87 3.39
N PRO A 294 1.42 -7.04 3.64
CA PRO A 294 0.64 -5.98 4.26
C PRO A 294 1.15 -5.72 5.69
N PRO A 295 1.05 -4.49 6.22
CA PRO A 295 1.53 -4.16 7.57
C PRO A 295 0.99 -5.06 8.68
N ALA A 296 -0.23 -5.60 8.52
CA ALA A 296 -0.81 -6.58 9.45
C ALA A 296 -0.06 -7.92 9.54
N TRP A 297 0.69 -8.28 8.50
CA TRP A 297 1.45 -9.52 8.36
C TRP A 297 2.96 -9.34 8.46
N GLN A 298 3.44 -8.11 8.46
CA GLN A 298 4.84 -7.82 8.71
C GLN A 298 5.17 -8.14 10.18
N SER A 299 6.37 -8.69 10.41
CA SER A 299 6.89 -8.82 11.77
C SER A 299 7.16 -7.42 12.31
N LEU A 300 6.69 -7.12 13.53
CA LEU A 300 6.94 -5.82 14.17
C LEU A 300 8.41 -5.66 14.59
N GLU A 301 9.18 -6.74 14.59
CA GLU A 301 10.61 -6.76 14.78
C GLU A 301 11.30 -6.96 13.42
N CYS A 302 11.94 -5.91 12.91
CA CYS A 302 13.20 -6.06 12.18
C CYS A 302 14.28 -6.06 13.25
N ASP A 303 14.64 -7.23 13.79
CA ASP A 303 15.81 -7.32 14.66
C ASP A 303 17.05 -7.06 13.78
N PRO A 304 17.75 -5.91 13.94
CA PRO A 304 18.90 -5.59 13.11
C PRO A 304 20.04 -6.59 13.34
N ALA A 305 20.04 -7.26 14.51
CA ALA A 305 20.99 -8.31 14.85
C ALA A 305 20.61 -9.68 14.25
N SER A 306 19.37 -9.83 13.77
CA SER A 306 18.90 -11.02 13.05
C SER A 306 18.81 -10.83 11.54
N ALA A 307 19.19 -9.66 11.00
CA ALA A 307 19.39 -9.50 9.57
C ALA A 307 20.49 -10.50 9.17
N PRO A 308 20.19 -11.57 8.42
CA PRO A 308 21.27 -12.41 7.96
C PRO A 308 22.17 -11.52 7.12
N GLN A 309 23.45 -11.54 7.43
CA GLN A 309 24.45 -11.14 6.45
C GLN A 309 24.08 -11.89 5.18
N THR A 310 23.75 -11.20 4.09
CA THR A 310 23.48 -11.85 2.81
C THR A 310 24.73 -12.64 2.43
N VAL A 311 24.79 -13.93 2.79
CA VAL A 311 25.87 -14.84 2.39
C VAL A 311 25.54 -15.39 1.01
N GLY A 312 25.28 -14.47 0.07
CA GLY A 312 25.49 -14.74 -1.34
C GLY A 312 26.90 -14.25 -1.65
N SER A 313 27.85 -15.16 -1.86
CA SER A 313 29.18 -14.74 -2.33
C SER A 313 29.03 -13.88 -3.58
N SER A 314 29.81 -12.80 -3.70
CA SER A 314 29.81 -11.92 -4.90
C SER A 314 29.91 -12.72 -6.22
N PHE A 315 30.57 -13.88 -6.14
CA PHE A 315 30.69 -14.86 -7.20
C PHE A 315 29.34 -15.47 -7.64
N SER A 316 28.47 -15.88 -6.71
CA SER A 316 27.14 -16.42 -7.00
C SER A 316 26.24 -15.38 -7.69
N LYS A 317 26.26 -14.14 -7.20
CA LYS A 317 25.53 -13.01 -7.83
C LYS A 317 26.00 -12.75 -9.27
N SER A 318 27.31 -12.82 -9.51
CA SER A 318 27.91 -12.63 -10.84
C SER A 318 27.55 -13.75 -11.83
N ILE A 319 27.55 -15.02 -11.39
CA ILE A 319 27.14 -16.16 -12.23
C ILE A 319 25.67 -16.05 -12.62
N ASN A 320 24.80 -15.72 -11.66
CA ASN A 320 23.37 -15.55 -11.92
C ASN A 320 23.11 -14.44 -12.93
N GLN A 321 23.80 -13.30 -12.79
CA GLN A 321 23.71 -12.20 -13.75
C GLN A 321 24.14 -12.61 -15.18
N TRP A 322 25.24 -13.37 -15.30
CA TRP A 322 25.69 -13.89 -16.59
C TRP A 322 24.62 -14.80 -17.20
N ARG A 323 24.14 -15.80 -16.44
CA ARG A 323 23.09 -16.72 -16.88
C ARG A 323 21.83 -16.00 -17.34
N GLN A 324 21.34 -15.04 -16.54
CA GLN A 324 20.18 -14.21 -16.89
C GLN A 324 20.41 -13.44 -18.19
N SER A 325 21.60 -12.83 -18.36
CA SER A 325 21.96 -12.11 -19.58
C SER A 325 21.96 -13.02 -20.82
N TRP A 326 22.45 -14.25 -20.69
CA TRP A 326 22.40 -15.25 -21.77
C TRP A 326 20.98 -15.65 -22.13
N ILE A 327 20.14 -15.94 -21.14
CA ILE A 327 18.73 -16.27 -21.38
C ILE A 327 18.03 -15.12 -22.11
N LEU A 328 18.24 -13.87 -21.67
CA LEU A 328 17.67 -12.69 -22.33
C LEU A 328 18.19 -12.52 -23.76
N LEU A 329 19.48 -12.77 -24.00
CA LEU A 329 20.07 -12.71 -25.35
C LEU A 329 19.47 -13.80 -26.26
N GLU A 330 19.39 -15.03 -25.78
CA GLU A 330 18.80 -16.15 -26.52
C GLU A 330 17.34 -15.89 -26.87
N LEU A 331 16.55 -15.45 -25.89
CA LEU A 331 15.14 -15.07 -26.09
C LEU A 331 15.02 -13.92 -27.08
N SER A 332 15.89 -12.90 -26.98
CA SER A 332 15.91 -11.79 -27.94
C SER A 332 16.14 -12.28 -29.37
N LEU A 333 17.11 -13.17 -29.58
CA LEU A 333 17.38 -13.77 -30.89
C LEU A 333 16.21 -14.63 -31.38
N ASN A 334 15.57 -15.40 -30.49
CA ASN A 334 14.43 -16.25 -30.82
C ASN A 334 13.20 -15.43 -31.21
N VAL A 335 12.91 -14.34 -30.47
CA VAL A 335 11.85 -13.38 -30.80
C VAL A 335 12.12 -12.68 -32.13
N GLN A 336 13.37 -12.29 -32.39
CA GLN A 336 13.76 -11.64 -33.66
C GLN A 336 13.65 -12.59 -34.86
N LYS A 337 14.01 -13.87 -34.68
CA LYS A 337 13.92 -14.91 -35.71
C LYS A 337 12.51 -15.49 -35.87
N TRP A 338 11.54 -15.05 -35.05
CA TRP A 338 10.17 -15.53 -35.11
C TRP A 338 9.57 -15.28 -36.50
N LYS A 339 9.04 -16.35 -37.09
CA LYS A 339 8.25 -16.31 -38.33
C LYS A 339 6.87 -16.85 -38.05
N GLN A 340 5.85 -16.20 -38.62
CA GLN A 340 4.49 -16.68 -38.51
C GLN A 340 4.40 -18.09 -39.13
N PRO A 341 3.82 -19.07 -38.42
CA PRO A 341 3.66 -20.42 -38.97
C PRO A 341 2.62 -20.41 -40.10
N GLU A 342 2.62 -21.48 -40.89
CA GLU A 342 1.48 -21.77 -41.77
C GLU A 342 0.19 -21.88 -40.95
N VAL A 343 -0.91 -21.37 -41.52
CA VAL A 343 -2.24 -21.31 -40.86
C VAL A 343 -2.90 -22.70 -40.91
N THR A 344 -2.28 -23.66 -40.22
CA THR A 344 -2.77 -25.03 -40.02
C THR A 344 -2.96 -25.28 -38.52
N ARG A 345 -3.87 -26.17 -38.14
CA ARG A 345 -4.12 -26.47 -36.72
C ARG A 345 -2.85 -26.91 -35.97
N GLU A 346 -2.08 -27.79 -36.60
CA GLU A 346 -0.82 -28.28 -36.04
C GLU A 346 0.29 -27.21 -36.03
N GLY A 347 0.42 -26.44 -37.11
CA GLY A 347 1.40 -25.35 -37.22
C GLY A 347 1.16 -24.25 -36.18
N LEU A 348 -0.09 -23.81 -36.03
CA LEU A 348 -0.48 -22.81 -35.03
C LEU A 348 -0.30 -23.32 -33.61
N TRP A 349 -0.66 -24.58 -33.31
CA TRP A 349 -0.47 -25.15 -31.98
C TRP A 349 1.00 -25.29 -31.60
N ARG A 350 1.84 -25.79 -32.50
CA ARG A 350 3.30 -25.88 -32.27
C ARG A 350 3.92 -24.51 -32.04
N ALA A 351 3.49 -23.50 -32.81
CA ALA A 351 3.92 -22.13 -32.60
C ALA A 351 3.46 -21.59 -31.24
N PHE A 352 2.24 -21.91 -30.81
CA PHE A 352 1.71 -21.51 -29.50
C PHE A 352 2.58 -22.08 -28.38
N MET A 353 2.86 -23.39 -28.42
CA MET A 353 3.70 -24.06 -27.44
C MET A 353 5.16 -23.55 -27.43
N ARG A 354 5.68 -23.08 -28.58
CA ARG A 354 7.00 -22.42 -28.62
C ARG A 354 7.00 -21.09 -27.90
N LEU A 355 5.99 -20.25 -28.11
CA LEU A 355 5.86 -18.98 -27.38
C LEU A 355 5.62 -19.20 -25.88
N ASP A 356 4.85 -20.24 -25.55
CA ASP A 356 4.63 -20.69 -24.18
C ASP A 356 5.94 -21.07 -23.48
N ALA A 357 6.78 -21.87 -24.12
CA ALA A 357 8.11 -22.20 -23.59
C ALA A 357 9.04 -20.98 -23.48
N MET A 358 8.95 -20.02 -24.41
CA MET A 358 9.69 -18.77 -24.32
C MET A 358 9.22 -17.91 -23.13
N GLY A 359 7.91 -17.88 -22.86
CA GLY A 359 7.33 -17.21 -21.70
C GLY A 359 7.81 -17.82 -20.37
N GLU A 360 7.86 -19.15 -20.29
CA GLU A 360 8.38 -19.88 -19.12
C GLU A 360 9.89 -19.66 -18.90
N SER A 361 10.68 -19.58 -19.97
CA SER A 361 12.11 -19.24 -19.86
C SER A 361 12.32 -17.79 -19.41
N LEU A 362 11.49 -16.86 -19.91
CA LEU A 362 11.53 -15.45 -19.52
C LEU A 362 11.13 -15.24 -18.05
N SER A 363 10.06 -15.90 -17.60
CA SER A 363 9.53 -15.75 -16.24
C SER A 363 10.54 -16.12 -15.16
N ARG A 364 11.45 -17.05 -15.43
CA ARG A 364 12.57 -17.37 -14.54
C ARG A 364 13.43 -16.14 -14.25
N VAL A 365 13.81 -15.41 -15.30
CA VAL A 365 14.62 -14.19 -15.18
C VAL A 365 13.79 -13.08 -14.53
N GLU A 366 12.53 -12.93 -14.92
CA GLU A 366 11.65 -11.89 -14.38
C GLU A 366 11.35 -12.08 -12.90
N GLY A 367 11.13 -13.31 -12.43
CA GLY A 367 10.93 -13.61 -11.02
C GLY A 367 12.18 -13.30 -10.19
N GLU A 368 13.36 -13.72 -10.65
CA GLU A 368 14.62 -13.42 -9.97
C GLU A 368 14.91 -11.91 -9.90
N LEU A 369 14.63 -11.17 -10.97
CA LEU A 369 14.81 -9.72 -10.97
C LEU A 369 13.75 -9.03 -10.09
N ALA A 370 12.47 -9.27 -10.33
CA ALA A 370 11.37 -8.52 -9.74
C ALA A 370 11.15 -8.80 -8.25
N TYR A 371 11.32 -10.06 -7.81
CA TYR A 371 11.07 -10.45 -6.42
C TYR A 371 12.30 -10.44 -5.53
N LEU A 372 13.50 -10.64 -6.10
CA LEU A 372 14.74 -10.73 -5.33
C LEU A 372 15.57 -9.44 -5.50
N ARG A 373 16.11 -9.23 -6.71
CA ARG A 373 17.17 -8.22 -6.92
C ARG A 373 16.66 -6.78 -6.86
N LEU A 374 15.61 -6.47 -7.61
CA LEU A 374 15.07 -5.12 -7.69
C LEU A 374 14.32 -4.73 -6.41
N ALA A 375 13.63 -5.69 -5.79
CA ALA A 375 12.94 -5.47 -4.54
C ALA A 375 13.92 -5.03 -3.44
N ASP A 376 15.05 -5.73 -3.31
CA ASP A 376 16.11 -5.36 -2.37
C ASP A 376 16.77 -4.02 -2.74
N ALA A 377 17.14 -3.83 -4.01
CA ALA A 377 17.81 -2.61 -4.46
C ALA A 377 16.97 -1.36 -4.15
N LEU A 378 15.65 -1.42 -4.33
CA LEU A 378 14.76 -0.28 -4.10
C LEU A 378 14.68 0.19 -2.64
N VAL A 379 15.13 -0.61 -1.67
CA VAL A 379 15.18 -0.20 -0.25
C VAL A 379 16.12 0.99 -0.04
N ASP A 380 17.19 1.08 -0.83
CA ASP A 380 18.25 2.06 -0.67
C ASP A 380 17.97 3.41 -1.38
N TYR A 381 16.93 3.46 -2.22
CA TYR A 381 16.63 4.64 -3.04
C TYR A 381 15.37 5.36 -2.55
N ARG A 382 15.45 6.68 -2.41
CA ARG A 382 14.32 7.54 -2.00
C ARG A 382 13.86 8.52 -3.09
N ALA A 383 14.66 8.69 -4.13
CA ALA A 383 14.36 9.54 -5.28
C ALA A 383 13.91 8.68 -6.48
N PRO A 384 13.11 9.20 -7.42
CA PRO A 384 12.70 8.44 -8.60
C PRO A 384 13.90 7.99 -9.45
N LEU A 385 13.78 6.81 -10.05
CA LEU A 385 14.80 6.28 -10.95
C LEU A 385 14.80 7.04 -12.30
N PRO A 386 15.92 7.13 -13.02
CA PRO A 386 15.92 7.69 -14.37
C PRO A 386 14.98 6.92 -15.32
N LEU A 387 14.21 7.65 -16.15
CA LEU A 387 13.28 7.04 -17.11
C LEU A 387 13.95 6.01 -18.01
N THR A 388 15.20 6.26 -18.44
CA THR A 388 15.96 5.35 -19.31
C THR A 388 16.15 3.95 -18.75
N LEU A 389 16.05 3.77 -17.43
CA LEU A 389 16.08 2.47 -16.76
C LEU A 389 14.71 1.78 -16.68
N LEU A 390 13.62 2.54 -16.78
CA LEU A 390 12.24 2.05 -16.61
C LEU A 390 11.53 1.80 -17.95
N VAL A 391 11.76 2.65 -18.94
CA VAL A 391 11.08 2.59 -20.24
C VAL A 391 11.91 1.88 -21.30
N THR A 392 11.27 1.01 -22.08
CA THR A 392 11.88 0.39 -23.26
C THR A 392 12.18 1.43 -24.33
N PRO A 393 13.07 1.14 -25.31
CA PRO A 393 13.33 2.06 -26.41
C PRO A 393 12.09 2.47 -27.22
N THR A 394 11.12 1.56 -27.37
CA THR A 394 9.85 1.84 -28.06
C THR A 394 9.00 2.85 -27.30
N GLU A 395 8.87 2.67 -25.98
CA GLU A 395 8.12 3.58 -25.11
C GLU A 395 8.79 4.94 -24.99
N LEU A 396 10.12 4.96 -24.84
CA LEU A 396 10.88 6.20 -24.82
C LEU A 396 10.69 6.99 -26.11
N ARG A 397 10.73 6.32 -27.27
CA ARG A 397 10.47 6.96 -28.56
C ARG A 397 9.04 7.51 -28.64
N ALA A 398 8.03 6.73 -28.24
CA ALA A 398 6.64 7.19 -28.22
C ALA A 398 6.47 8.44 -27.34
N LEU A 399 7.08 8.44 -26.16
CA LEU A 399 7.08 9.57 -25.24
C LEU A 399 7.81 10.79 -25.83
N GLN A 400 9.00 10.61 -26.39
CA GLN A 400 9.78 11.69 -27.01
C GLN A 400 9.08 12.29 -28.23
N SER A 401 8.48 11.47 -29.09
CA SER A 401 7.65 11.91 -30.23
C SER A 401 6.51 12.82 -29.76
N LEU A 402 5.81 12.42 -28.69
CA LEU A 402 4.71 13.20 -28.16
C LEU A 402 5.18 14.54 -27.57
N VAL A 403 6.30 14.53 -26.83
CA VAL A 403 6.91 15.75 -26.28
C VAL A 403 7.40 16.69 -27.38
N ALA A 404 7.91 16.16 -28.49
CA ALA A 404 8.28 16.92 -29.68
C ALA A 404 7.07 17.46 -30.47
N GLY A 405 5.84 17.08 -30.10
CA GLY A 405 4.61 17.48 -30.79
C GLY A 405 4.28 16.67 -32.06
N GLU A 406 5.01 15.57 -32.28
CA GLU A 406 4.85 14.63 -33.40
C GLU A 406 3.88 13.49 -33.04
N VAL A 407 2.63 13.84 -32.75
CA VAL A 407 1.60 12.89 -32.27
C VAL A 407 1.41 11.69 -33.23
N ASP A 408 1.44 11.94 -34.54
CA ASP A 408 1.22 10.87 -35.53
C ASP A 408 2.33 9.80 -35.50
N SER A 409 3.58 10.19 -35.18
CA SER A 409 4.71 9.26 -35.13
C SER A 409 4.64 8.30 -33.94
N VAL A 410 3.78 8.58 -32.95
CA VAL A 410 3.50 7.66 -31.84
C VAL A 410 2.85 6.37 -32.36
N ARG A 411 2.02 6.43 -33.41
CA ARG A 411 1.39 5.24 -34.00
C ARG A 411 2.41 4.30 -34.62
N ASP A 412 3.47 4.85 -35.21
CA ASP A 412 4.54 4.08 -35.85
C ASP A 412 5.39 3.27 -34.87
N THR A 413 5.29 3.57 -33.56
CA THR A 413 5.99 2.82 -32.52
C THR A 413 5.40 1.43 -32.27
N ALA A 414 4.16 1.18 -32.69
CA ALA A 414 3.39 -0.02 -32.34
C ALA A 414 3.35 -0.30 -30.82
N LEU A 415 3.42 0.77 -30.02
CA LEU A 415 3.26 0.70 -28.56
C LEU A 415 1.95 -0.01 -28.21
N ARG A 416 1.97 -0.79 -27.13
CA ARG A 416 0.76 -1.38 -26.55
C ARG A 416 0.59 -0.86 -25.14
N PRO A 417 -0.65 -0.51 -24.73
CA PRO A 417 -0.90 0.07 -23.42
C PRO A 417 -0.83 -0.98 -22.30
N GLY A 418 -0.77 -2.27 -22.62
CA GLY A 418 -0.61 -3.35 -21.65
C GLY A 418 -0.05 -4.62 -22.27
N VAL A 419 0.48 -5.48 -21.41
CA VAL A 419 1.19 -6.68 -21.83
C VAL A 419 0.26 -7.82 -22.26
N ASP A 420 -0.92 -7.94 -21.64
CA ASP A 420 -1.93 -8.94 -22.01
C ASP A 420 -2.21 -8.86 -23.52
N PRO A 421 -2.06 -9.97 -24.29
CA PRO A 421 -2.35 -10.05 -25.72
C PRO A 421 -3.68 -9.44 -26.21
N VAL A 422 -4.68 -9.27 -25.34
CA VAL A 422 -5.95 -8.61 -25.65
C VAL A 422 -5.78 -7.14 -26.05
N HIS A 423 -4.80 -6.44 -25.48
CA HIS A 423 -4.54 -5.03 -25.82
C HIS A 423 -4.01 -4.91 -27.26
N ALA A 424 -4.66 -4.07 -28.06
CA ALA A 424 -4.21 -3.78 -29.42
C ALA A 424 -3.02 -2.80 -29.41
N PRO A 425 -2.02 -2.97 -30.28
CA PRO A 425 -1.03 -1.93 -30.59
C PRO A 425 -1.67 -0.65 -31.10
N LEU A 426 -1.02 0.50 -30.90
CA LEU A 426 -1.53 1.81 -31.29
C LEU A 426 -1.69 2.03 -32.81
N ASN A 427 -1.08 1.18 -33.63
CA ASN A 427 -1.29 1.16 -35.09
C ASN A 427 -2.48 0.29 -35.53
N GLU A 428 -3.15 -0.43 -34.60
CA GLU A 428 -4.40 -1.13 -34.84
C GLU A 428 -5.60 -0.29 -34.34
N GLY A 429 -6.75 -0.36 -35.02
CA GLY A 429 -7.99 0.28 -34.57
C GLY A 429 -8.79 -0.61 -33.59
N PRO A 430 -9.72 -0.05 -32.78
CA PRO A 430 -9.99 1.37 -32.54
C PRO A 430 -8.95 1.98 -31.59
N ALA A 431 -8.26 3.02 -32.04
CA ALA A 431 -6.98 3.42 -31.49
C ALA A 431 -7.12 4.34 -30.26
N GLN A 432 -6.60 3.90 -29.11
CA GLN A 432 -6.32 4.80 -27.97
C GLN A 432 -5.37 5.96 -28.35
N ALA A 433 -4.65 5.84 -29.48
CA ALA A 433 -3.80 6.90 -30.00
C ALA A 433 -4.56 8.17 -30.43
N SER A 434 -5.88 8.10 -30.65
CA SER A 434 -6.68 9.29 -30.99
C SER A 434 -6.82 10.28 -29.84
N THR A 435 -6.53 9.86 -28.61
CA THR A 435 -6.64 10.70 -27.41
C THR A 435 -5.29 11.29 -26.98
N LEU A 436 -4.23 11.03 -27.75
CA LEU A 436 -2.94 11.69 -27.57
C LEU A 436 -3.00 13.03 -28.29
N ASN A 437 -2.72 14.11 -27.57
CA ASN A 437 -2.77 15.48 -28.07
C ASN A 437 -1.38 16.10 -28.10
N ARG A 438 -1.20 17.12 -28.94
CA ARG A 438 0.00 17.94 -28.89
C ARG A 438 0.05 18.67 -27.55
N LEU A 439 1.19 18.57 -26.86
CA LEU A 439 1.39 19.25 -25.58
C LEU A 439 1.39 20.78 -25.78
N GLN A 440 0.68 21.50 -24.91
CA GLN A 440 0.57 22.95 -24.99
C GLN A 440 1.85 23.69 -24.55
N GLN A 441 2.69 23.05 -23.74
CA GLN A 441 4.00 23.58 -23.33
C GLN A 441 5.06 22.47 -23.30
N PRO A 442 6.10 22.51 -24.14
CA PRO A 442 7.23 21.60 -24.02
C PRO A 442 8.19 22.04 -22.90
N GLY A 443 8.15 21.32 -21.78
CA GLY A 443 9.30 21.02 -20.92
C GLY A 443 9.92 22.15 -20.11
N ILE A 444 9.40 22.39 -18.90
CA ILE A 444 10.27 22.80 -17.79
C ILE A 444 10.96 21.52 -17.32
N VAL A 445 12.29 21.46 -17.34
CA VAL A 445 13.01 20.35 -16.69
C VAL A 445 13.08 20.68 -15.20
N SER A 446 12.63 19.77 -14.34
CA SER A 446 12.74 19.97 -12.89
C SER A 446 14.19 19.83 -12.44
N ASP A 447 14.61 20.66 -11.48
CA ASP A 447 15.89 20.48 -10.76
C ASP A 447 15.82 19.36 -9.71
N ALA A 448 14.66 18.71 -9.54
CA ALA A 448 14.49 17.62 -8.59
C ALA A 448 15.45 16.45 -8.91
N PRO A 449 16.18 15.92 -7.93
CA PRO A 449 17.19 14.90 -8.18
C PRO A 449 16.55 13.56 -8.55
N LEU A 450 17.09 12.92 -9.58
CA LEU A 450 16.89 11.50 -9.85
C LEU A 450 17.90 10.67 -9.03
N ALA A 451 17.53 9.44 -8.71
CA ALA A 451 18.42 8.52 -8.01
C ALA A 451 19.67 8.20 -8.86
N GLN A 452 20.82 8.15 -8.18
CA GLN A 452 22.09 7.67 -8.76
C GLN A 452 22.33 6.25 -8.24
N LEU A 453 22.38 5.30 -9.15
CA LEU A 453 22.42 3.87 -8.82
C LEU A 453 23.85 3.37 -8.81
N SER A 454 24.09 2.30 -8.04
CA SER A 454 25.30 1.51 -8.21
C SER A 454 25.32 0.86 -9.60
N ASP A 455 26.51 0.59 -10.16
CA ASP A 455 26.64 -0.11 -11.46
C ASP A 455 25.90 -1.45 -11.47
N ALA A 456 25.89 -2.15 -10.33
CA ALA A 456 25.24 -3.44 -10.17
C ALA A 456 23.71 -3.32 -10.24
N ASP A 457 23.12 -2.30 -9.62
CA ASP A 457 21.67 -2.08 -9.64
C ASP A 457 21.23 -1.52 -10.99
N GLU A 458 22.00 -0.58 -11.56
CA GLU A 458 21.73 -0.05 -12.89
C GLU A 458 21.67 -1.17 -13.92
N GLN A 459 22.61 -2.12 -13.87
CA GLN A 459 22.59 -3.29 -14.74
C GLN A 459 21.39 -4.21 -14.49
N ALA A 460 20.95 -4.34 -13.23
CA ALA A 460 19.74 -5.10 -12.88
C ALA A 460 18.50 -4.49 -13.55
N PHE A 461 18.33 -3.16 -13.43
CA PHE A 461 17.22 -2.45 -14.05
C PHE A 461 17.29 -2.50 -15.58
N LYS A 462 18.48 -2.41 -16.19
CA LYS A 462 18.65 -2.61 -17.64
C LYS A 462 18.19 -4.00 -18.09
N MET A 463 18.50 -5.04 -17.31
CA MET A 463 18.05 -6.41 -17.59
C MET A 463 16.54 -6.54 -17.40
N ALA A 464 15.97 -5.94 -16.36
CA ALA A 464 14.53 -5.94 -16.10
C ALA A 464 13.75 -5.24 -17.21
N ARG A 465 14.24 -4.09 -17.66
CA ARG A 465 13.71 -3.38 -18.83
C ARG A 465 13.76 -4.25 -20.09
N THR A 466 14.85 -4.98 -20.30
CA THR A 466 15.00 -5.91 -21.44
C THR A 466 14.02 -7.07 -21.34
N ALA A 467 13.89 -7.69 -20.16
CA ALA A 467 12.95 -8.76 -19.89
C ALA A 467 11.50 -8.32 -20.15
N ARG A 468 11.12 -7.15 -19.63
CA ARG A 468 9.81 -6.53 -19.90
C ARG A 468 9.58 -6.31 -21.38
N GLY A 469 10.57 -5.78 -22.11
CA GLY A 469 10.49 -5.62 -23.57
C GLY A 469 10.27 -6.96 -24.30
N LEU A 470 10.90 -8.03 -23.85
CA LEU A 470 10.66 -9.38 -24.38
C LEU A 470 9.28 -9.90 -24.04
N ARG A 471 8.73 -9.60 -22.86
CA ARG A 471 7.36 -9.97 -22.48
C ARG A 471 6.33 -9.34 -23.41
N PHE A 472 6.47 -8.04 -23.68
CA PHE A 472 5.65 -7.36 -24.69
C PHE A 472 5.84 -7.99 -26.07
N ALA A 473 7.08 -8.29 -26.45
CA ALA A 473 7.36 -8.89 -27.74
C ALA A 473 6.68 -10.26 -27.89
N ILE A 474 6.82 -11.17 -26.91
CA ILE A 474 6.15 -12.48 -26.86
C ILE A 474 4.63 -12.31 -26.89
N GLY A 475 4.09 -11.41 -26.08
CA GLY A 475 2.66 -11.07 -26.05
C GLY A 475 2.13 -10.63 -27.43
N ASN A 476 2.90 -9.86 -28.19
CA ASN A 476 2.53 -9.45 -29.55
C ASN A 476 2.46 -10.63 -30.52
N ARG A 477 3.40 -11.58 -30.42
CA ARG A 477 3.40 -12.77 -31.28
C ARG A 477 2.26 -13.70 -30.89
N LEU A 478 1.98 -13.83 -29.59
CA LEU A 478 0.82 -14.55 -29.08
C LEU A 478 -0.48 -13.93 -29.58
N ARG A 479 -0.63 -12.60 -29.56
CA ARG A 479 -1.80 -11.91 -30.13
C ARG A 479 -2.02 -12.27 -31.60
N GLN A 480 -0.98 -12.13 -32.43
CA GLN A 480 -1.05 -12.47 -33.86
C GLN A 480 -1.46 -13.93 -34.07
N LEU A 481 -0.85 -14.84 -33.32
CA LEU A 481 -1.13 -16.27 -33.40
C LEU A 481 -2.55 -16.60 -32.95
N LEU A 482 -2.99 -16.05 -31.81
CA LEU A 482 -4.32 -16.24 -31.25
C LEU A 482 -5.41 -15.70 -32.19
N ARG A 483 -5.16 -14.58 -32.88
CA ARG A 483 -6.09 -14.10 -33.92
C ARG A 483 -6.23 -15.08 -35.06
N SER A 484 -5.13 -15.69 -35.53
CA SER A 484 -5.19 -16.74 -36.56
C SER A 484 -5.90 -18.00 -36.06
N MET A 485 -5.68 -18.39 -34.80
CA MET A 485 -6.40 -19.51 -34.19
C MET A 485 -7.91 -19.22 -34.05
N ALA A 486 -8.25 -18.03 -33.59
CA ALA A 486 -9.63 -17.62 -33.41
C ALA A 486 -10.38 -17.50 -34.75
N ALA A 487 -9.71 -17.06 -35.82
CA ALA A 487 -10.32 -17.02 -37.15
C ALA A 487 -10.81 -18.40 -37.60
N ILE A 488 -10.01 -19.45 -37.41
CA ILE A 488 -10.41 -20.83 -37.68
C ILE A 488 -11.60 -21.24 -36.80
N ALA A 489 -11.56 -20.92 -35.50
CA ALA A 489 -12.62 -21.27 -34.57
C ALA A 489 -13.96 -20.56 -34.87
N VAL A 490 -13.91 -19.30 -35.34
CA VAL A 490 -15.08 -18.51 -35.76
C VAL A 490 -15.65 -19.04 -37.08
N GLU A 491 -14.79 -19.36 -38.05
CA GLU A 491 -15.21 -19.98 -39.32
C GLU A 491 -15.92 -21.32 -39.08
N GLN A 492 -15.48 -22.07 -38.07
CA GLN A 492 -16.11 -23.32 -37.63
C GLN A 492 -17.37 -23.12 -36.76
N GLY A 493 -17.75 -21.88 -36.44
CA GLY A 493 -18.90 -21.55 -35.60
C GLY A 493 -18.74 -21.89 -34.12
N THR A 494 -17.54 -22.26 -33.67
CA THR A 494 -17.25 -22.61 -32.26
C THR A 494 -17.07 -21.38 -31.37
N LEU A 495 -16.48 -20.30 -31.90
CA LEU A 495 -16.42 -18.98 -31.26
C LEU A 495 -17.26 -17.97 -32.05
N GLN A 496 -17.72 -16.91 -31.39
CA GLN A 496 -18.54 -15.87 -32.06
C GLN A 496 -17.70 -14.70 -32.55
N HIS A 497 -16.65 -14.36 -31.81
CA HIS A 497 -15.76 -13.24 -32.09
C HIS A 497 -14.30 -13.64 -31.92
N LEU A 498 -13.39 -13.01 -32.66
CA LEU A 498 -11.96 -13.30 -32.59
C LEU A 498 -11.40 -13.14 -31.17
N ASP A 499 -11.85 -12.09 -30.48
CA ASP A 499 -11.39 -11.80 -29.12
C ASP A 499 -11.91 -12.78 -28.05
N ASP A 500 -12.89 -13.65 -28.36
CA ASP A 500 -13.39 -14.65 -27.42
C ASP A 500 -12.26 -15.57 -26.92
N ILE A 501 -11.25 -15.81 -27.77
CA ILE A 501 -10.13 -16.70 -27.47
C ILE A 501 -9.31 -16.25 -26.25
N HIS A 502 -9.20 -14.94 -26.01
CA HIS A 502 -8.47 -14.39 -24.86
C HIS A 502 -9.17 -14.72 -23.53
N PHE A 503 -10.49 -14.94 -23.58
CA PHE A 503 -11.33 -15.18 -22.41
C PHE A 503 -11.53 -16.65 -22.08
N LEU A 504 -10.77 -17.54 -22.74
CA LEU A 504 -10.66 -18.96 -22.41
C LEU A 504 -9.53 -19.17 -21.40
N TYR A 505 -9.68 -20.10 -20.46
CA TYR A 505 -8.54 -20.62 -19.71
C TYR A 505 -7.71 -21.56 -20.62
N PHE A 506 -6.42 -21.79 -20.31
CA PHE A 506 -5.55 -22.64 -21.14
C PHE A 506 -6.13 -24.06 -21.37
N ASP A 507 -6.75 -24.67 -20.37
CA ASP A 507 -7.40 -25.98 -20.49
C ASP A 507 -8.65 -25.95 -21.39
N GLU A 508 -9.39 -24.84 -21.39
CA GLU A 508 -10.51 -24.61 -22.30
C GLU A 508 -10.04 -24.37 -23.74
N LEU A 509 -8.94 -23.62 -23.92
CA LEU A 509 -8.28 -23.46 -25.22
C LEU A 509 -7.76 -24.79 -25.75
N TRP A 510 -7.14 -25.61 -24.88
CA TRP A 510 -6.68 -26.95 -25.23
C TRP A 510 -7.85 -27.84 -25.69
N GLN A 511 -8.95 -27.85 -24.94
CA GLN A 511 -10.16 -28.62 -25.30
C GLN A 511 -10.77 -28.14 -26.61
N LEU A 512 -10.88 -26.82 -26.82
CA LEU A 512 -11.32 -26.24 -28.09
C LEU A 512 -10.44 -26.70 -29.24
N TRP A 513 -9.12 -26.64 -29.08
CA TRP A 513 -8.17 -26.89 -30.16
C TRP A 513 -8.02 -28.37 -30.51
N MET A 514 -8.02 -29.25 -29.49
CA MET A 514 -7.89 -30.70 -29.67
C MET A 514 -9.24 -31.36 -29.99
N GLY A 515 -10.30 -30.96 -29.30
CA GLY A 515 -11.63 -31.56 -29.39
C GLY A 515 -12.53 -30.92 -30.44
N SER A 516 -12.16 -29.76 -31.01
CA SER A 516 -13.01 -28.97 -31.92
C SER A 516 -14.37 -28.57 -31.31
N ALA A 517 -14.45 -28.53 -29.99
CA ALA A 517 -15.66 -28.22 -29.25
C ALA A 517 -15.33 -27.37 -28.04
N LEU A 518 -16.15 -26.35 -27.80
CA LEU A 518 -16.01 -25.47 -26.65
C LEU A 518 -16.63 -26.15 -25.41
N PRO A 519 -15.91 -26.26 -24.28
CA PRO A 519 -16.48 -26.87 -23.08
C PRO A 519 -17.60 -26.01 -22.49
N ALA A 520 -18.50 -26.64 -21.72
CA ALA A 520 -19.62 -25.95 -21.08
C ALA A 520 -19.18 -24.81 -20.14
N SER A 521 -17.98 -24.93 -19.55
CA SER A 521 -17.36 -23.92 -18.69
C SER A 521 -16.98 -22.63 -19.43
N ALA A 522 -16.94 -22.66 -20.77
CA ALA A 522 -16.59 -21.55 -21.64
C ALA A 522 -17.70 -21.23 -22.65
N ASN A 523 -18.97 -21.54 -22.36
CA ASN A 523 -20.04 -21.21 -23.29
C ASN A 523 -20.15 -19.68 -23.53
N LYS A 524 -20.92 -19.29 -24.56
CA LYS A 524 -21.07 -17.90 -25.00
C LYS A 524 -21.44 -16.92 -23.87
N ALA A 525 -22.35 -17.31 -22.99
CA ALA A 525 -22.76 -16.46 -21.86
C ALA A 525 -21.60 -16.29 -20.87
N VAL A 526 -20.90 -17.37 -20.54
CA VAL A 526 -19.76 -17.32 -19.61
C VAL A 526 -18.62 -16.46 -20.16
N ILE A 527 -18.31 -16.57 -21.46
CA ILE A 527 -17.32 -15.69 -22.11
C ILE A 527 -17.77 -14.24 -22.05
N GLY A 528 -19.05 -13.95 -22.33
CA GLY A 528 -19.64 -12.62 -22.19
C GLY A 528 -19.49 -12.05 -20.78
N ASP A 529 -19.80 -12.83 -19.75
CA ASP A 529 -19.65 -12.42 -18.35
C ASP A 529 -18.19 -12.15 -17.99
N ARG A 530 -17.25 -12.97 -18.48
CA ARG A 530 -15.80 -12.76 -18.27
C ARG A 530 -15.32 -11.46 -18.92
N LYS A 531 -15.83 -11.09 -20.09
CA LYS A 531 -15.53 -9.81 -20.76
C LYS A 531 -16.08 -8.62 -19.99
N LEU A 532 -17.34 -8.69 -19.57
CA LEU A 532 -17.97 -7.63 -18.78
C LEU A 532 -17.21 -7.40 -17.47
N ARG A 533 -16.89 -8.50 -16.76
CA ARG A 533 -16.09 -8.44 -15.52
C ARG A 533 -14.71 -7.84 -15.77
N TYR A 534 -14.02 -8.25 -16.83
CA TYR A 534 -12.70 -7.71 -17.17
C TYR A 534 -12.71 -6.19 -17.40
N LEU A 535 -13.74 -5.68 -18.10
CA LEU A 535 -13.89 -4.24 -18.33
C LEU A 535 -14.27 -3.49 -17.04
N ASP A 536 -15.19 -4.04 -16.25
CA ASP A 536 -15.63 -3.45 -14.98
C ASP A 536 -14.48 -3.38 -13.96
N ASP A 537 -13.76 -4.49 -13.78
CA ASP A 537 -12.55 -4.55 -12.94
C ASP A 537 -11.50 -3.54 -13.42
N GLY A 538 -11.34 -3.36 -14.73
CA GLY A 538 -10.39 -2.39 -15.30
C GLY A 538 -10.75 -0.92 -14.99
N LEU A 539 -12.03 -0.62 -14.79
CA LEU A 539 -12.54 0.72 -14.47
C LEU A 539 -12.58 0.99 -12.97
N GLN A 540 -12.99 0.00 -12.18
CA GLN A 540 -13.07 0.12 -10.73
C GLN A 540 -11.68 0.02 -10.10
N GLY A 541 -10.85 -0.88 -10.65
CA GLY A 541 -9.62 -1.31 -10.05
C GLY A 541 -9.80 -2.39 -8.99
N ALA A 542 -8.74 -2.74 -8.27
CA ALA A 542 -8.79 -3.82 -7.28
C ALA A 542 -7.93 -3.58 -6.04
N PRO A 543 -8.32 -4.16 -4.89
CA PRO A 543 -7.59 -4.05 -3.63
C PRO A 543 -6.11 -4.36 -3.75
N ASP A 544 -5.30 -3.56 -3.08
CA ASP A 544 -3.87 -3.82 -2.99
C ASP A 544 -3.60 -5.10 -2.22
N TRP A 545 -4.43 -5.34 -1.20
CA TRP A 545 -4.34 -6.49 -0.31
C TRP A 545 -5.69 -7.18 -0.19
N LYS A 546 -5.64 -8.50 -0.01
CA LYS A 546 -6.79 -9.26 0.46
C LYS A 546 -6.38 -10.09 1.67
N MET A 547 -6.96 -9.76 2.82
CA MET A 547 -6.66 -10.36 4.12
C MET A 547 -7.93 -11.02 4.63
N ASP A 548 -7.90 -12.34 4.85
CA ASP A 548 -9.05 -13.14 5.27
C ASP A 548 -10.32 -12.84 4.46
N GLN A 549 -10.17 -12.78 3.12
CA GLN A 549 -11.22 -12.47 2.13
C GLN A 549 -11.72 -11.01 2.10
N VAL A 550 -11.23 -10.16 2.99
CA VAL A 550 -11.54 -8.72 2.98
C VAL A 550 -10.53 -7.99 2.12
N GLY A 551 -11.02 -7.23 1.14
CA GLY A 551 -10.21 -6.35 0.31
C GLY A 551 -9.83 -5.09 1.08
N TYR A 552 -8.54 -4.82 1.17
CA TYR A 552 -8.02 -3.58 1.70
C TYR A 552 -7.33 -2.81 0.60
N GLY A 553 -7.85 -1.62 0.43
CA GLY A 553 -8.11 -1.15 -0.91
C GLY A 553 -6.93 -0.37 -1.43
N PHE A 554 -6.61 -0.38 -2.71
CA PHE A 554 -7.43 0.14 -3.84
C PHE A 554 -8.87 -0.44 -4.10
N GLY A 555 -9.87 0.36 -4.48
CA GLY A 555 -11.24 -0.08 -4.79
C GLY A 555 -12.19 -0.18 -3.57
N GLY A 556 -13.36 0.51 -3.65
CA GLY A 556 -14.36 0.56 -2.58
C GLY A 556 -14.65 1.94 -1.96
N GLY A 557 -14.32 3.06 -2.61
CA GLY A 557 -14.51 4.41 -2.07
C GLY A 557 -15.70 5.17 -2.64
N GLN A 558 -16.66 5.55 -1.79
CA GLN A 558 -17.57 6.70 -1.99
C GLN A 558 -17.36 7.79 -0.93
N ARG A 559 -16.24 7.76 -0.19
CA ARG A 559 -15.97 8.74 0.87
C ARG A 559 -14.94 9.75 0.39
N LEU A 560 -15.43 10.83 -0.20
CA LEU A 560 -14.61 11.97 -0.57
C LEU A 560 -13.91 12.54 0.67
N SER A 561 -12.59 12.73 0.58
CA SER A 561 -11.82 13.45 1.60
C SER A 561 -11.44 14.81 1.03
N PRO A 562 -12.00 15.94 1.51
CA PRO A 562 -11.88 17.24 0.84
C PRO A 562 -10.43 17.72 0.65
N LEU A 563 -9.52 17.23 1.49
CA LEU A 563 -8.09 17.51 1.40
C LEU A 563 -7.28 16.23 1.61
N LEU A 564 -6.41 15.92 0.66
CA LEU A 564 -5.42 14.86 0.74
C LEU A 564 -4.02 15.47 0.74
N ARG A 565 -3.09 14.79 1.41
CA ARG A 565 -1.69 15.23 1.49
C ARG A 565 -0.75 14.14 1.01
N GLY A 566 0.34 14.57 0.37
CA GLY A 566 1.46 13.74 -0.03
C GLY A 566 2.76 14.54 0.06
N LEU A 567 3.87 13.91 -0.32
CA LEU A 567 5.15 14.59 -0.43
C LEU A 567 5.22 15.37 -1.73
N THR A 568 5.73 16.60 -1.67
CA THR A 568 6.15 17.33 -2.86
C THR A 568 7.20 16.52 -3.61
N LEU A 569 6.93 16.22 -4.88
CA LEU A 569 7.89 15.62 -5.80
C LEU A 569 8.42 16.67 -6.77
N VAL A 570 7.52 17.42 -7.41
CA VAL A 570 7.85 18.56 -8.27
C VAL A 570 6.95 19.73 -7.84
N PRO A 571 7.52 20.85 -7.39
CA PRO A 571 6.74 21.99 -6.94
C PRO A 571 5.96 22.62 -8.10
N GLY A 572 4.87 23.30 -7.77
CA GLY A 572 3.96 23.90 -8.74
C GLY A 572 2.50 23.78 -8.31
N SER A 573 1.61 24.25 -9.17
CA SER A 573 0.16 24.15 -8.97
C SER A 573 -0.54 23.77 -10.26
N ALA A 574 -1.58 22.96 -10.15
CA ALA A 574 -2.46 22.59 -11.25
C ALA A 574 -3.92 22.62 -10.81
N GLU A 575 -4.80 23.06 -11.70
CA GLU A 575 -6.24 23.00 -11.52
C GLU A 575 -6.85 22.27 -12.70
N GLY A 576 -7.78 21.36 -12.43
CA GLY A 576 -8.42 20.59 -13.48
C GLY A 576 -9.27 19.44 -12.96
N ALA A 577 -9.85 18.70 -13.89
CA ALA A 577 -10.60 17.50 -13.55
C ALA A 577 -9.64 16.40 -13.06
N ILE A 578 -10.01 15.74 -11.99
CA ILE A 578 -9.31 14.56 -11.49
C ILE A 578 -9.57 13.41 -12.44
N ARG A 579 -8.50 12.73 -12.89
CA ARG A 579 -8.57 11.48 -13.64
C ARG A 579 -7.95 10.36 -12.86
N ARG A 580 -8.78 9.43 -12.41
CA ARG A 580 -8.32 8.23 -11.71
C ARG A 580 -7.96 7.14 -12.73
N VAL A 581 -6.68 6.85 -12.88
CA VAL A 581 -6.18 5.88 -13.88
C VAL A 581 -5.76 4.58 -13.19
N CYS A 582 -6.43 3.49 -13.57
CA CYS A 582 -6.36 2.21 -12.85
C CYS A 582 -6.00 1.03 -13.77
N SER A 583 -6.14 1.24 -15.08
CA SER A 583 -5.78 0.28 -16.11
C SER A 583 -5.59 1.00 -17.44
N ALA A 584 -5.04 0.28 -18.43
CA ALA A 584 -4.94 0.76 -19.80
C ALA A 584 -6.29 1.21 -20.40
N TRP A 585 -7.42 0.71 -19.90
CA TRP A 585 -8.75 1.06 -20.41
C TRP A 585 -9.20 2.47 -20.02
N CYS A 586 -8.55 3.11 -19.03
CA CYS A 586 -8.82 4.48 -18.62
C CYS A 586 -7.98 5.52 -19.36
N LEU A 587 -6.94 5.12 -20.10
CA LEU A 587 -5.97 6.05 -20.70
C LEU A 587 -6.60 7.01 -21.72
N ASN A 588 -7.65 6.56 -22.42
CA ASN A 588 -8.40 7.37 -23.37
C ASN A 588 -9.18 8.53 -22.72
N LYS A 589 -9.35 8.52 -21.40
CA LYS A 589 -10.03 9.59 -20.65
C LYS A 589 -9.10 10.74 -20.28
N VAL A 590 -7.79 10.51 -20.31
CA VAL A 590 -6.79 11.53 -19.94
C VAL A 590 -6.74 12.61 -21.01
N GLN A 591 -6.98 13.84 -20.62
CA GLN A 591 -6.92 15.03 -21.47
C GLN A 591 -5.86 16.01 -20.96
N PRO A 592 -5.32 16.88 -21.85
CA PRO A 592 -4.51 18.01 -21.41
C PRO A 592 -5.28 18.88 -20.40
N GLY A 593 -4.62 19.24 -19.30
CA GLY A 593 -5.24 20.00 -18.21
C GLY A 593 -5.74 19.16 -17.03
N ASP A 594 -5.83 17.84 -17.17
CA ASP A 594 -6.30 16.97 -16.09
C ASP A 594 -5.25 16.81 -14.98
N ILE A 595 -5.72 16.62 -13.74
CA ILE A 595 -4.91 16.14 -12.61
C ILE A 595 -5.03 14.63 -12.58
N VAL A 596 -3.96 13.92 -12.93
CA VAL A 596 -4.01 12.45 -13.04
C VAL A 596 -3.57 11.80 -11.73
N VAL A 597 -4.43 10.95 -11.19
CA VAL A 597 -4.22 10.19 -9.96
C VAL A 597 -3.94 8.73 -10.30
N VAL A 598 -2.81 8.22 -9.84
CA VAL A 598 -2.32 6.87 -10.16
C VAL A 598 -1.81 6.14 -8.91
N ASP A 599 -1.87 4.81 -8.95
CA ASP A 599 -1.16 3.93 -8.01
C ASP A 599 0.12 3.39 -8.66
N GLU A 600 0.12 2.14 -9.11
CA GLU A 600 1.19 1.56 -9.94
C GLU A 600 0.97 1.94 -11.40
N VAL A 601 2.06 2.31 -12.08
CA VAL A 601 2.02 2.75 -13.48
C VAL A 601 2.83 1.79 -14.33
N ASP A 602 2.17 1.20 -15.33
CA ASP A 602 2.88 0.52 -16.41
C ASP A 602 3.65 1.56 -17.24
N PRO A 603 4.96 1.41 -17.50
CA PRO A 603 5.72 2.37 -18.31
C PRO A 603 5.15 2.62 -19.71
N ALA A 604 4.32 1.71 -20.24
CA ALA A 604 3.61 1.93 -21.48
C ALA A 604 2.59 3.09 -21.40
N TRP A 605 2.14 3.50 -20.21
CA TRP A 605 1.13 4.54 -20.02
C TRP A 605 1.70 5.96 -20.07
N LEU A 606 3.03 6.12 -19.96
CA LEU A 606 3.67 7.43 -19.83
C LEU A 606 3.33 8.41 -20.97
N PRO A 607 3.15 8.00 -22.24
CA PRO A 607 2.69 8.91 -23.29
C PRO A 607 1.33 9.54 -22.99
N TRP A 608 0.41 8.86 -22.29
CA TRP A 608 -0.85 9.50 -21.89
C TRP A 608 -0.65 10.43 -20.69
N LEU A 609 0.18 10.01 -19.72
CA LEU A 609 0.39 10.74 -18.48
C LEU A 609 1.17 12.05 -18.65
N VAL A 610 2.02 12.18 -19.68
CA VAL A 610 2.79 13.42 -19.92
C VAL A 610 1.90 14.59 -20.32
N GLN A 611 0.64 14.34 -20.69
CA GLN A 611 -0.35 15.37 -20.99
C GLN A 611 -0.96 16.00 -19.73
N ALA A 612 -0.79 15.38 -18.56
CA ALA A 612 -1.39 15.83 -17.31
C ALA A 612 -0.86 17.22 -16.92
N ALA A 613 -1.73 18.07 -16.38
CA ALA A 613 -1.32 19.31 -15.75
C ALA A 613 -0.67 19.07 -14.39
N GLY A 614 -1.04 17.98 -13.72
CA GLY A 614 -0.45 17.57 -12.45
C GLY A 614 -0.58 16.07 -12.21
N LEU A 615 0.35 15.50 -11.44
CA LEU A 615 0.39 14.08 -11.09
C LEU A 615 0.25 13.87 -9.58
N VAL A 616 -0.60 12.93 -9.19
CA VAL A 616 -0.78 12.51 -7.80
C VAL A 616 -0.55 11.01 -7.72
N ILE A 617 0.52 10.61 -7.05
CA ILE A 617 0.98 9.22 -7.00
C ILE A 617 0.72 8.67 -5.59
N ALA A 618 -0.03 7.58 -5.50
CA ALA A 618 -0.44 7.01 -4.22
C ALA A 618 0.75 6.58 -3.35
N GLN A 619 1.77 5.97 -3.97
CA GLN A 619 2.95 5.46 -3.28
C GLN A 619 4.21 6.27 -3.55
N GLN A 620 5.14 6.22 -2.60
CA GLN A 620 6.51 6.67 -2.78
C GLN A 620 7.38 5.52 -3.31
N ASP A 621 7.18 5.11 -4.57
CA ASP A 621 7.99 4.06 -5.20
C ASP A 621 8.97 4.66 -6.24
N PRO A 622 10.29 4.56 -6.01
CA PRO A 622 11.30 5.04 -6.96
C PRO A 622 11.18 4.44 -8.36
N ALA A 623 10.67 3.22 -8.49
CA ALA A 623 10.48 2.54 -9.78
C ALA A 623 9.18 2.91 -10.50
N ASN A 624 8.34 3.77 -9.90
CA ASN A 624 7.11 4.21 -10.53
C ASN A 624 7.42 5.20 -11.67
N GLY A 625 7.12 4.79 -12.91
CA GLY A 625 7.41 5.59 -14.10
C GLY A 625 6.76 6.99 -14.10
N ALA A 626 5.63 7.18 -13.43
CA ALA A 626 5.00 8.51 -13.33
C ALA A 626 5.82 9.49 -12.48
N ALA A 627 6.52 9.02 -11.45
CA ALA A 627 7.38 9.86 -10.62
C ALA A 627 8.59 10.34 -11.43
N SER A 628 9.24 9.41 -12.16
CA SER A 628 10.34 9.73 -13.06
C SER A 628 9.91 10.65 -14.21
N LEU A 629 8.69 10.46 -14.74
CA LEU A 629 8.09 11.31 -15.76
C LEU A 629 7.91 12.74 -15.24
N ALA A 630 7.32 12.90 -14.04
CA ALA A 630 7.10 14.19 -13.42
C ALA A 630 8.40 14.99 -13.27
N VAL A 631 9.44 14.35 -12.72
CA VAL A 631 10.76 14.97 -12.55
C VAL A 631 11.39 15.33 -13.90
N THR A 632 11.37 14.39 -14.87
CA THR A 632 12.03 14.61 -16.17
C THR A 632 11.39 15.75 -16.98
N TYR A 633 10.08 15.90 -16.91
CA TYR A 633 9.32 16.89 -17.70
C TYR A 633 8.71 18.03 -16.88
N GLY A 634 9.08 18.15 -15.59
CA GLY A 634 8.67 19.23 -14.70
C GLY A 634 7.16 19.34 -14.49
N ILE A 635 6.45 18.21 -14.48
CA ILE A 635 5.01 18.18 -14.22
C ILE A 635 4.80 18.35 -12.71
N PRO A 636 4.02 19.34 -12.23
CA PRO A 636 3.69 19.49 -10.81
C PRO A 636 3.18 18.17 -10.23
N ALA A 637 3.82 17.70 -9.16
CA ALA A 637 3.54 16.36 -8.67
C ALA A 637 3.70 16.21 -7.16
N ILE A 638 2.81 15.39 -6.59
CA ILE A 638 2.94 14.84 -5.25
C ILE A 638 2.95 13.31 -5.31
N TRP A 639 3.63 12.68 -4.38
CA TRP A 639 3.71 11.23 -4.26
C TRP A 639 3.67 10.77 -2.80
N GLY A 640 3.40 9.50 -2.55
CA GLY A 640 3.10 9.03 -1.19
C GLY A 640 1.80 9.64 -0.66
N ALA A 641 0.86 9.99 -1.54
CA ALA A 641 -0.47 10.43 -1.17
C ALA A 641 -1.30 9.20 -0.74
N SER A 642 -1.08 8.74 0.49
CA SER A 642 -1.73 7.53 1.01
C SER A 642 -3.25 7.59 0.90
N ASP A 643 -3.87 6.47 0.54
CA ASP A 643 -5.33 6.32 0.39
C ASP A 643 -5.98 7.24 -0.69
N VAL A 644 -5.19 7.91 -1.54
CA VAL A 644 -5.72 8.84 -2.56
C VAL A 644 -6.66 8.14 -3.55
N MET A 645 -6.37 6.89 -3.93
CA MET A 645 -7.23 6.12 -4.82
C MET A 645 -8.60 5.75 -4.20
N HIS A 646 -8.69 5.78 -2.85
CA HIS A 646 -9.85 5.87 -1.93
C HIS A 646 -10.77 7.04 -2.10
N SER A 647 -10.08 8.17 -2.16
CA SER A 647 -10.65 9.38 -1.61
C SER A 647 -11.05 10.34 -2.72
N VAL A 648 -10.65 10.04 -3.96
CA VAL A 648 -10.95 10.85 -5.15
C VAL A 648 -12.01 10.20 -6.02
N GLN A 649 -12.82 11.05 -6.64
CA GLN A 649 -13.78 10.66 -7.65
C GLN A 649 -13.33 11.13 -9.03
N ASP A 650 -13.50 10.27 -10.03
CA ASP A 650 -13.18 10.60 -11.43
C ASP A 650 -14.04 11.78 -11.91
N ALA A 651 -13.46 12.66 -12.72
CA ALA A 651 -14.04 13.89 -13.27
C ALA A 651 -14.37 15.02 -12.27
N LEU A 652 -14.17 14.83 -10.96
CA LEU A 652 -14.35 15.90 -9.98
C LEU A 652 -13.28 16.99 -10.16
N GLN A 653 -13.65 18.26 -9.98
CA GLN A 653 -12.67 19.35 -10.04
C GLN A 653 -11.77 19.32 -8.79
N GLY A 654 -10.47 19.48 -9.02
CA GLY A 654 -9.48 19.54 -7.95
C GLY A 654 -8.44 20.61 -8.20
N THR A 655 -7.79 21.01 -7.10
CA THR A 655 -6.64 21.91 -7.09
C THR A 655 -5.47 21.16 -6.45
N LEU A 656 -4.42 20.93 -7.23
CA LEU A 656 -3.16 20.39 -6.76
C LEU A 656 -2.22 21.56 -6.43
N ASP A 657 -1.87 21.70 -5.16
CA ASP A 657 -0.76 22.52 -4.70
C ASP A 657 0.40 21.58 -4.38
N ALA A 658 1.19 21.28 -5.40
CA ALA A 658 2.32 20.37 -5.27
C ALA A 658 3.44 20.98 -4.43
N THR A 659 3.57 22.31 -4.41
CA THR A 659 4.54 23.03 -3.57
C THR A 659 4.35 22.74 -2.09
N HIS A 660 3.10 22.66 -1.62
CA HIS A 660 2.78 22.34 -0.23
C HIS A 660 2.28 20.90 -0.01
N GLY A 661 2.34 20.05 -1.05
CA GLY A 661 2.00 18.63 -0.93
C GLY A 661 0.51 18.35 -0.76
N LYS A 662 -0.38 19.16 -1.36
CA LYS A 662 -1.84 19.10 -1.11
C LYS A 662 -2.63 18.88 -2.39
N LEU A 663 -3.62 17.99 -2.32
CA LEU A 663 -4.69 17.87 -3.30
C LEU A 663 -6.01 18.23 -2.62
N ALA A 664 -6.62 19.34 -3.02
CA ALA A 664 -7.95 19.74 -2.59
C ALA A 664 -8.98 19.34 -3.65
N MET A 665 -10.14 18.88 -3.21
CA MET A 665 -11.30 18.60 -4.07
C MET A 665 -12.40 19.59 -3.79
N ALA A 666 -13.10 20.03 -4.83
CA ALA A 666 -14.33 20.79 -4.64
C ALA A 666 -15.33 19.91 -3.88
N SER A 667 -15.76 20.34 -2.70
CA SER A 667 -16.88 19.71 -2.01
C SER A 667 -18.14 19.99 -2.84
N ASP A 668 -18.83 18.95 -3.28
CA ASP A 668 -20.17 19.10 -3.81
C ASP A 668 -21.04 19.69 -2.68
N MET A 669 -21.32 20.99 -2.75
CA MET A 669 -22.22 21.72 -1.85
C MET A 669 -23.70 21.28 -2.00
N ASN A 670 -23.99 20.09 -2.53
CA ASN A 670 -25.34 19.68 -2.94
C ASN A 670 -25.87 18.37 -2.33
N ASN A 671 -25.23 17.80 -1.30
CA ASN A 671 -25.73 16.57 -0.66
C ASN A 671 -26.25 16.72 0.78
N ASP A 672 -26.42 17.95 1.29
CA ASP A 672 -27.08 18.22 2.57
C ASP A 672 -28.63 18.20 2.50
N ASP A 673 -29.21 17.89 1.33
CA ASP A 673 -30.67 17.85 1.11
C ASP A 673 -31.22 16.42 0.86
N VAL A 674 -30.72 15.43 1.59
CA VAL A 674 -31.52 14.20 1.84
C VAL A 674 -31.74 14.07 3.34
N THR A 675 -32.69 14.88 3.80
CA THR A 675 -33.31 14.85 5.11
C THR A 675 -34.00 13.50 5.34
N VAL A 676 -33.65 12.85 6.46
CA VAL A 676 -34.53 12.13 7.39
C VAL A 676 -35.67 11.30 6.79
N GLN A 677 -35.51 9.97 6.84
CA GLN A 677 -36.48 9.07 7.48
C GLN A 677 -35.84 7.74 7.89
#